data_AF-A0A915DYD5-F1
#
_entry.id   AF-A0A915DYD5-F1
#
_cell.length_a   1.000
_cell.length_b   1.000
_cell.length_c   1.000
_cell.angle_alpha   90.00
_cell.angle_beta   90.00
_cell.angle_gamma   90.00
#
_symmetry.space_group_name_H-M   'P 1'
#
loop_
_entity.id
_entity.type
_entity.pdbx_description
1 polymer ?
#
loop_
_entity_poly.entity_id
_entity_poly.type
_entity_poly.pdbx_seq_one_letter_code
_entity_poly.pdbx_strand_id
1 'polypeptide(L)'
;MSAYKRKCGSMHPFFVGLLAFSDPEFIQPPYTFPNPRWPEQRDASFIAPFYAEQTFQYIGERGISNVWYRLVFRPRAFETVDEWGNKLMNPTDEFGDMFQTPRDRYKKHQWGRRGIIGANGFRADYAVIVTWERMAYGGAPKITQVNRYEEAKRWTNTYQVVLATDEIRSYVIFNYAHINWTSSNTAGALQGRGGLQSAMAGFNAGNGTGWTSLPYSGEGRVLKLQEFSNVGVPGRWLYRVDEQIINGGCSNESIGKFHDHSTYCSFYDRRYIMNVSGPCLRAGDVVKVIFDEYQVDCVRLNMIRAQCVLPVNRMFKTGLVNTKFSRDGGQSYPYVGTFYLLQPSLASPQVKLIDNPREFYNNWRSHNATRLRLEWAPNNLTMDINSMVDIKLYGYWEDTDDHIFEDVVNFSIITFSVFWSKMTPFGWYFRDVWEYEYGKDWALELCQDWFDYDGKRVNYAMDLEPTIPCPCTLDQALLDMGRFMPLYGCDRDGDASCEYNKGAQHCVMSNAATWTGAGQVCCYDFEGWLMHRTSHRSHPMGSYPFKRPPYVPSLSNYHTDLMAYEKCYVGLHRIYPPVAGIAYGDPHFITYDGTRYSFQGKGYYVLTMSKDPRHDFNVQVRMEQPPNTDWNQPVHASVITGVAGRENQSDIVQLFARKDHRRWRYRMDVIVNGHPCYFDTPELKMQRFRGVTLRSPERNHNQSEIQVMFDSGAGMQVMEAHGVLSVMVLLPPDSTNPLLFPVEQIILVLVVMNMGEARGIFVTVGLLGTFNDNHLDDLMTPEGGITMLNHPF
;
A
#
# COMPACT_ATOMS: atom_id res chain seq x y z
N MET A 1 -27.06 2.27 24.20
CA MET A 1 -26.07 1.57 25.05
C MET A 1 -26.70 1.28 26.41
N SER A 2 -26.91 0.01 26.76
CA SER A 2 -27.39 -0.41 28.08
C SER A 2 -26.19 -0.77 28.95
N ALA A 3 -26.01 -0.11 30.10
CA ALA A 3 -24.86 -0.29 30.98
C ALA A 3 -25.19 -1.30 32.11
N TYR A 4 -24.76 -2.55 31.95
CA TYR A 4 -24.86 -3.57 33.00
C TYR A 4 -23.74 -3.44 34.06
N LYS A 5 -23.96 -4.11 35.20
CA LYS A 5 -23.36 -3.89 36.53
C LYS A 5 -21.89 -4.32 36.73
N ARG A 6 -21.22 -4.86 35.71
CA ARG A 6 -19.77 -5.15 35.74
C ARG A 6 -19.17 -4.43 34.54
N LYS A 7 -18.14 -3.60 34.73
CA LYS A 7 -17.50 -2.89 33.62
C LYS A 7 -16.04 -3.27 33.58
N CYS A 8 -15.67 -4.15 32.65
CA CYS A 8 -14.28 -4.22 32.19
C CYS A 8 -13.99 -2.99 31.31
N GLY A 9 -12.84 -2.34 31.49
CA GLY A 9 -12.43 -1.20 30.67
C GLY A 9 -11.96 -1.61 29.28
N SER A 10 -12.85 -2.17 28.45
CA SER A 10 -12.63 -2.55 27.05
C SER A 10 -13.69 -1.99 26.12
N MET A 11 -13.32 -1.82 24.85
CA MET A 11 -14.21 -1.39 23.78
C MET A 11 -14.08 -2.34 22.58
N HIS A 12 -15.21 -2.93 22.16
CA HIS A 12 -15.28 -3.95 21.11
C HIS A 12 -15.75 -3.36 19.78
N PRO A 13 -14.98 -3.52 18.68
CA PRO A 13 -15.45 -3.26 17.33
C PRO A 13 -16.25 -4.46 16.78
N PHE A 14 -17.46 -4.21 16.28
CA PHE A 14 -18.31 -5.20 15.62
C PHE A 14 -18.21 -5.11 14.10
N PHE A 15 -18.66 -6.18 13.42
CA PHE A 15 -18.61 -6.43 11.98
C PHE A 15 -19.19 -5.35 11.03
N VAL A 16 -19.77 -4.28 11.57
CA VAL A 16 -20.42 -3.19 10.80
C VAL A 16 -19.91 -1.81 11.23
N GLY A 17 -18.72 -1.74 11.83
CA GLY A 17 -18.15 -0.47 12.34
C GLY A 17 -18.78 0.04 13.65
N LEU A 18 -19.70 -0.74 14.24
CA LEU A 18 -20.32 -0.41 15.53
C LEU A 18 -19.34 -0.69 16.68
N LEU A 19 -19.17 0.29 17.56
CA LEU A 19 -18.42 0.15 18.81
C LEU A 19 -19.38 -0.15 19.95
N ALA A 20 -19.14 -1.24 20.69
CA ALA A 20 -19.89 -1.52 21.92
C ALA A 20 -18.99 -1.79 23.11
N PHE A 21 -19.54 -1.52 24.30
CA PHE A 21 -18.99 -1.99 25.56
C PHE A 21 -19.67 -3.32 25.86
N SER A 22 -18.91 -4.41 25.87
CA SER A 22 -19.42 -5.74 26.22
C SER A 22 -18.46 -6.42 27.18
N ASP A 23 -19.01 -7.24 28.07
CA ASP A 23 -18.22 -8.17 28.85
C ASP A 23 -17.85 -9.37 27.95
N PRO A 24 -16.59 -9.83 27.94
CA PRO A 24 -16.25 -11.05 27.23
C PRO A 24 -16.91 -12.26 27.88
N GLU A 25 -17.17 -13.29 27.06
CA GLU A 25 -17.90 -14.53 27.38
C GLU A 25 -17.15 -15.47 28.36
N PHE A 26 -16.74 -14.95 29.52
CA PHE A 26 -15.94 -15.59 30.59
C PHE A 26 -14.42 -15.57 30.38
N ILE A 27 -13.76 -14.57 30.98
CA ILE A 27 -12.33 -14.61 31.27
C ILE A 27 -12.12 -14.12 32.71
N GLN A 28 -11.76 -15.03 33.62
CA GLN A 28 -11.23 -14.63 34.93
C GLN A 28 -9.71 -14.46 34.84
N PRO A 29 -9.11 -13.53 35.59
CA PRO A 29 -7.66 -13.38 35.63
C PRO A 29 -7.00 -14.69 36.14
N PRO A 30 -5.84 -15.09 35.59
CA PRO A 30 -5.01 -14.35 34.65
C PRO A 30 -5.57 -14.33 33.22
N TYR A 31 -5.68 -13.12 32.67
CA TYR A 31 -6.07 -12.85 31.30
C TYR A 31 -4.91 -13.18 30.36
N THR A 32 -5.18 -13.94 29.30
CA THR A 32 -4.18 -14.31 28.29
C THR A 32 -4.75 -14.04 26.91
N PHE A 33 -4.04 -13.21 26.13
CA PHE A 33 -4.40 -12.85 24.77
C PHE A 33 -3.23 -13.13 23.83
N PRO A 34 -3.46 -13.68 22.63
CA PRO A 34 -4.75 -14.17 22.13
C PRO A 34 -5.27 -15.35 22.97
N ASN A 35 -6.57 -15.62 22.95
CA ASN A 35 -7.16 -16.72 23.72
C ASN A 35 -6.45 -18.05 23.39
N PRO A 36 -5.79 -18.74 24.37
CA PRO A 36 -5.07 -19.98 24.11
C PRO A 36 -5.94 -21.14 23.60
N ARG A 37 -7.26 -21.04 23.81
CA ARG A 37 -8.25 -22.04 23.34
C ARG A 37 -8.86 -21.68 22.00
N TRP A 38 -8.36 -20.66 21.29
CA TRP A 38 -8.77 -20.42 19.91
C TRP A 38 -8.36 -21.61 19.03
N PRO A 39 -9.24 -22.16 18.17
CA PRO A 39 -10.56 -21.64 17.77
C PRO A 39 -11.77 -22.16 18.56
N GLU A 40 -11.59 -23.04 19.54
CA GLU A 40 -12.69 -23.61 20.35
C GLU A 40 -13.45 -22.56 21.17
N GLN A 41 -12.73 -21.54 21.65
CA GLN A 41 -13.30 -20.38 22.31
C GLN A 41 -12.99 -19.10 21.55
N ARG A 42 -13.98 -18.22 21.46
CA ARG A 42 -13.87 -16.94 20.74
C ARG A 42 -12.78 -16.05 21.33
N ASP A 43 -11.92 -15.52 20.46
CA ASP A 43 -10.92 -14.50 20.81
C ASP A 43 -11.41 -13.15 20.29
N ALA A 44 -11.99 -12.33 21.16
CA ALA A 44 -12.62 -11.07 20.74
C ALA A 44 -11.56 -10.00 20.40
N SER A 45 -11.76 -9.26 19.31
CA SER A 45 -11.01 -8.02 19.07
C SER A 45 -11.52 -6.92 20.00
N PHE A 46 -10.60 -6.15 20.59
CA PHE A 46 -10.96 -4.99 21.43
C PHE A 46 -9.77 -4.06 21.70
N ILE A 47 -10.12 -2.84 22.07
CA ILE A 47 -9.22 -1.82 22.60
C ILE A 47 -9.41 -1.78 24.11
N ALA A 48 -8.33 -2.00 24.86
CA ALA A 48 -8.34 -2.05 26.32
C ALA A 48 -7.56 -0.86 26.89
N PRO A 49 -8.22 0.27 27.21
CA PRO A 49 -7.59 1.34 27.96
C PRO A 49 -7.17 0.91 29.36
N PHE A 50 -7.98 0.12 30.08
CA PHE A 50 -7.61 -0.43 31.38
C PHE A 50 -8.47 -1.67 31.69
N TYR A 51 -7.99 -2.83 31.28
CA TYR A 51 -8.71 -4.10 31.34
C TYR A 51 -8.45 -4.80 32.67
N ALA A 52 -9.41 -4.65 33.58
CA ALA A 52 -9.56 -5.36 34.84
C ALA A 52 -11.03 -5.24 35.27
N GLU A 53 -11.47 -6.08 36.19
CA GLU A 53 -12.80 -5.91 36.78
C GLU A 53 -12.86 -4.61 37.59
N GLN A 54 -13.88 -3.78 37.32
CA GLN A 54 -14.07 -2.47 37.95
C GLN A 54 -15.52 -2.30 38.41
N THR A 55 -15.72 -1.41 39.37
CA THR A 55 -17.05 -1.03 39.86
C THR A 55 -17.17 0.48 40.05
N PHE A 56 -18.42 0.95 40.06
CA PHE A 56 -18.74 2.32 40.43
C PHE A 56 -18.58 2.50 41.94
N GLN A 57 -17.95 3.61 42.34
CA GLN A 57 -17.81 4.01 43.73
C GLN A 57 -18.95 4.94 44.13
N TYR A 58 -19.41 4.75 45.38
CA TYR A 58 -20.51 5.50 45.96
C TYR A 58 -20.09 6.10 47.31
N ILE A 59 -20.72 7.22 47.64
CA ILE A 59 -20.62 7.88 48.94
C ILE A 59 -22.06 8.10 49.44
N GLY A 60 -22.46 7.34 50.45
CA GLY A 60 -23.88 7.23 50.78
C GLY A 60 -24.65 6.67 49.58
N GLU A 61 -25.68 7.39 49.13
CA GLU A 61 -26.47 7.03 47.95
C GLU A 61 -25.95 7.66 46.64
N ARG A 62 -25.01 8.62 46.72
CA ARG A 62 -24.53 9.34 45.55
C ARG A 62 -23.34 8.61 44.92
N GLY A 63 -23.48 8.25 43.65
CA GLY A 63 -22.36 7.76 42.83
C GLY A 63 -21.35 8.88 42.57
N ILE A 64 -20.06 8.59 42.71
CA ILE A 64 -18.97 9.53 42.40
C ILE A 64 -18.19 9.14 41.14
N SER A 65 -18.37 7.91 40.65
CA SER A 65 -17.76 7.44 39.41
C SER A 65 -18.72 7.65 38.24
N ASN A 66 -18.19 8.02 37.08
CA ASN A 66 -18.96 8.26 35.87
C ASN A 66 -18.28 7.63 34.65
N VAL A 67 -19.07 7.31 33.63
CA VAL A 67 -18.54 6.96 32.31
C VAL A 67 -19.17 7.91 31.30
N TRP A 68 -18.35 8.76 30.71
CA TRP A 68 -18.74 9.76 29.73
C TRP A 68 -18.35 9.29 28.33
N TYR A 69 -19.19 9.53 27.32
CA TYR A 69 -18.81 9.35 25.93
C TYR A 69 -19.26 10.54 25.09
N ARG A 70 -18.51 10.83 24.03
CA ARG A 70 -18.83 11.87 23.05
C ARG A 70 -18.40 11.43 21.66
N LEU A 71 -19.29 11.61 20.69
CA LEU A 71 -18.97 11.52 19.26
C LEU A 71 -18.75 12.93 18.73
N VAL A 72 -17.72 13.10 17.91
CA VAL A 72 -17.35 14.37 17.29
C VAL A 72 -17.22 14.14 15.79
N PHE A 73 -17.94 14.93 15.01
CA PHE A 73 -17.97 14.87 13.56
C PHE A 73 -17.51 16.21 13.01
N ARG A 74 -16.70 16.20 11.95
CA ARG A 74 -16.41 17.40 11.18
C ARG A 74 -17.51 17.57 10.12
N PRO A 75 -18.21 18.72 10.09
CA PRO A 75 -19.14 19.00 9.00
C PRO A 75 -18.38 19.10 7.67
N ARG A 76 -18.82 18.36 6.65
CA ARG A 76 -18.30 18.46 5.28
C ARG A 76 -18.79 19.79 4.69
N ALA A 77 -18.00 20.42 3.81
CA ALA A 77 -18.23 21.80 3.33
C ALA A 77 -19.57 22.05 2.59
N PHE A 78 -20.38 21.01 2.36
CA PHE A 78 -21.66 21.07 1.64
C PHE A 78 -22.87 20.57 2.46
N GLU A 79 -22.69 20.17 3.72
CA GLU A 79 -23.78 19.64 4.55
C GLU A 79 -24.29 20.71 5.52
N THR A 80 -25.54 21.16 5.32
CA THR A 80 -26.25 22.06 6.25
C THR A 80 -27.05 21.28 7.31
N VAL A 81 -27.10 19.95 7.21
CA VAL A 81 -28.01 19.07 7.94
C VAL A 81 -27.31 17.73 8.21
N ASP A 82 -27.50 17.14 9.39
CA ASP A 82 -27.01 15.78 9.72
C ASP A 82 -27.86 14.69 9.04
N GLU A 83 -27.42 13.42 9.12
CA GLU A 83 -28.13 12.24 8.58
C GLU A 83 -29.54 12.03 9.17
N TRP A 84 -29.89 12.75 10.25
CA TRP A 84 -31.22 12.71 10.90
C TRP A 84 -32.07 13.95 10.60
N GLY A 85 -31.63 14.83 9.70
CA GLY A 85 -32.38 16.02 9.27
C GLY A 85 -32.28 17.21 10.24
N ASN A 86 -31.36 17.20 11.21
CA ASN A 86 -31.10 18.34 12.08
C ASN A 86 -30.11 19.32 11.45
N LYS A 87 -30.43 20.61 11.46
CA LYS A 87 -29.52 21.66 10.97
C LYS A 87 -28.21 21.64 11.75
N LEU A 88 -27.09 21.52 11.03
CA LEU A 88 -25.74 21.51 11.60
C LEU A 88 -25.30 22.90 12.11
N MET A 89 -26.01 23.98 11.71
CA MET A 89 -25.77 25.33 12.22
C MET A 89 -27.09 26.09 12.42
N ASN A 90 -27.29 26.62 13.64
CA ASN A 90 -28.25 27.68 13.94
C ASN A 90 -27.49 29.02 13.92
N PRO A 91 -27.95 30.07 13.22
CA PRO A 91 -27.24 31.35 13.13
C PRO A 91 -27.17 32.14 14.45
N THR A 92 -27.87 31.70 15.49
CA THR A 92 -28.12 32.47 16.73
C THR A 92 -27.52 31.85 18.00
N ASP A 93 -26.87 30.68 17.93
CA ASP A 93 -26.27 30.05 19.12
C ASP A 93 -24.83 30.55 19.34
N GLU A 94 -24.70 31.70 20.01
CA GLU A 94 -23.41 32.26 20.46
C GLU A 94 -22.75 31.50 21.62
N PHE A 95 -23.31 30.37 22.10
CA PHE A 95 -22.74 29.64 23.22
C PHE A 95 -22.81 28.12 23.03
N GLY A 96 -21.74 27.52 22.48
CA GLY A 96 -21.64 26.06 22.46
C GLY A 96 -20.52 25.40 21.66
N ASP A 97 -19.43 26.09 21.27
CA ASP A 97 -18.37 25.47 20.48
C ASP A 97 -17.03 25.36 21.22
N MET A 98 -16.61 24.13 21.50
CA MET A 98 -15.44 23.75 22.30
C MET A 98 -14.10 23.97 21.56
N PHE A 99 -14.11 24.58 20.38
CA PHE A 99 -12.92 24.81 19.55
C PHE A 99 -12.50 26.28 19.41
N GLN A 100 -13.15 27.21 20.10
CA GLN A 100 -12.95 28.64 19.85
C GLN A 100 -12.05 29.43 20.82
N THR A 101 -11.36 28.86 21.82
CA THR A 101 -10.29 29.66 22.45
C THR A 101 -9.04 29.67 21.55
N PRO A 102 -8.55 30.85 21.07
CA PRO A 102 -7.34 30.94 20.25
C PRO A 102 -6.10 30.34 20.93
N ARG A 103 -6.11 30.30 22.28
CA ARG A 103 -5.06 29.68 23.11
C ARG A 103 -5.05 28.14 23.05
N ASP A 104 -6.19 27.47 22.85
CA ASP A 104 -6.26 26.00 22.75
C ASP A 104 -6.01 25.47 21.33
N ARG A 105 -6.34 26.27 20.29
CA ARG A 105 -5.97 25.96 18.89
C ARG A 105 -4.45 25.82 18.74
N TYR A 106 -3.68 26.71 19.36
CA TYR A 106 -2.22 26.72 19.23
C TYR A 106 -1.53 25.60 20.01
N LYS A 107 -2.02 25.25 21.20
CA LYS A 107 -1.42 24.18 22.01
C LYS A 107 -1.85 22.80 21.55
N LYS A 108 -3.12 22.50 21.28
CA LYS A 108 -3.53 21.12 20.93
C LYS A 108 -3.16 20.68 19.50
N HIS A 109 -2.92 21.60 18.56
CA HIS A 109 -2.47 21.28 17.19
C HIS A 109 -1.03 20.76 17.11
N GLN A 110 -0.14 21.14 18.02
CA GLN A 110 1.29 20.80 17.89
C GLN A 110 1.66 19.40 18.38
N TRP A 111 0.96 18.84 19.38
CA TRP A 111 1.47 17.66 20.09
C TRP A 111 1.26 16.33 19.38
N GLY A 112 0.04 16.08 18.84
CA GLY A 112 -0.22 14.89 18.01
C GLY A 112 0.69 14.85 16.77
N ARG A 113 0.95 16.04 16.19
CA ARG A 113 1.84 16.23 15.03
C ARG A 113 3.31 16.04 15.35
N ARG A 114 3.77 16.19 16.61
CA ARG A 114 5.17 16.01 17.04
C ARG A 114 5.47 14.64 17.65
N GLY A 115 4.45 13.89 18.10
CA GLY A 115 4.59 12.58 18.77
C GLY A 115 4.59 11.35 17.84
N ILE A 116 3.95 11.41 16.67
CA ILE A 116 3.94 10.28 15.69
C ILE A 116 4.22 10.72 14.25
N ILE A 117 5.14 10.01 13.60
CA ILE A 117 5.57 10.28 12.24
C ILE A 117 4.40 10.07 11.25
N GLY A 118 4.28 10.94 10.24
CA GLY A 118 3.14 10.94 9.30
C GLY A 118 1.86 11.63 9.78
N ALA A 119 1.81 12.18 11.01
CA ALA A 119 0.68 12.98 11.48
C ALA A 119 0.71 14.46 11.02
N ASN A 120 1.74 14.87 10.27
CA ASN A 120 1.77 16.20 9.65
C ASN A 120 0.66 16.26 8.59
N GLY A 121 -0.35 17.10 8.81
CA GLY A 121 -1.53 17.18 7.95
C GLY A 121 -2.69 16.24 8.35
N PHE A 122 -2.53 15.37 9.36
CA PHE A 122 -3.67 14.61 9.89
C PHE A 122 -4.72 15.55 10.47
N ARG A 123 -5.97 15.31 10.06
CA ARG A 123 -7.12 16.11 10.47
C ARG A 123 -8.32 15.18 10.62
N ALA A 124 -8.57 14.66 11.82
CA ALA A 124 -9.68 13.73 12.10
C ALA A 124 -11.08 14.25 11.68
N ASP A 125 -11.75 13.56 10.78
CA ASP A 125 -13.14 13.83 10.39
C ASP A 125 -14.12 13.27 11.42
N TYR A 126 -13.76 12.16 12.06
CA TYR A 126 -14.55 11.51 13.09
C TYR A 126 -13.69 11.28 14.34
N ALA A 127 -14.28 11.49 15.51
CA ALA A 127 -13.65 11.08 16.76
C ALA A 127 -14.65 10.57 17.81
N VAL A 128 -14.26 9.53 18.53
CA VAL A 128 -14.98 8.97 19.68
C VAL A 128 -14.13 9.18 20.92
N ILE A 129 -14.67 9.85 21.92
CA ILE A 129 -14.00 10.11 23.21
C ILE A 129 -14.77 9.40 24.30
N VAL A 130 -14.12 8.54 25.07
CA VAL A 130 -14.72 7.83 26.21
C VAL A 130 -13.87 8.04 27.44
N THR A 131 -14.48 8.50 28.53
CA THR A 131 -13.79 8.80 29.80
C THR A 131 -14.40 7.99 30.93
N TRP A 132 -13.57 7.22 31.61
CA TRP A 132 -13.89 6.55 32.86
C TRP A 132 -13.37 7.41 34.00
N GLU A 133 -14.29 7.98 34.76
CA GLU A 133 -13.99 8.89 35.85
C GLU A 133 -14.14 8.17 37.18
N ARG A 134 -13.08 8.19 37.99
CA ARG A 134 -13.05 7.69 39.37
C ARG A 134 -13.54 6.25 39.54
N MET A 135 -13.18 5.34 38.65
CA MET A 135 -13.57 3.94 38.73
C MET A 135 -12.80 3.20 39.83
N ALA A 136 -13.50 2.43 40.67
CA ALA A 136 -12.89 1.60 41.72
C ALA A 136 -12.61 0.18 41.23
N TYR A 137 -11.73 -0.53 41.92
CA TYR A 137 -11.40 -1.93 41.60
C TYR A 137 -12.59 -2.87 41.87
N GLY A 138 -12.69 -3.96 41.09
CA GLY A 138 -13.70 -4.99 41.29
C GLY A 138 -13.61 -5.62 42.68
N GLY A 139 -14.70 -5.53 43.44
CA GLY A 139 -14.75 -5.96 44.85
C GLY A 139 -14.43 -4.88 45.87
N ALA A 140 -14.23 -3.62 45.46
CA ALA A 140 -14.09 -2.50 46.38
C ALA A 140 -15.34 -2.32 47.28
N PRO A 141 -15.17 -2.07 48.60
CA PRO A 141 -16.29 -1.88 49.51
C PRO A 141 -17.02 -0.57 49.21
N LYS A 142 -18.36 -0.60 49.25
CA LYS A 142 -19.19 0.61 49.18
C LYS A 142 -19.00 1.42 50.46
N ILE A 143 -18.65 2.70 50.31
CA ILE A 143 -18.52 3.61 51.46
C ILE A 143 -19.85 4.34 51.65
N THR A 144 -20.57 3.96 52.70
CA THR A 144 -21.92 4.49 52.97
C THR A 144 -21.92 5.78 53.78
N GLN A 145 -20.79 6.13 54.41
CA GLN A 145 -20.70 7.32 55.27
C GLN A 145 -20.07 8.51 54.53
N VAL A 146 -20.76 9.66 54.51
CA VAL A 146 -20.34 10.86 53.79
C VAL A 146 -19.05 11.48 54.35
N ASN A 147 -18.81 11.33 55.66
CA ASN A 147 -17.58 11.78 56.32
C ASN A 147 -16.32 11.00 55.89
N ARG A 148 -16.45 9.85 55.21
CA ARG A 148 -15.34 9.03 54.70
C ARG A 148 -15.05 9.30 53.21
N TYR A 149 -15.28 10.53 52.77
CA TYR A 149 -15.14 10.95 51.38
C TYR A 149 -13.73 10.74 50.81
N GLU A 150 -12.68 11.07 51.58
CA GLU A 150 -11.30 10.89 51.13
C GLU A 150 -10.92 9.42 50.98
N GLU A 151 -11.49 8.54 51.79
CA GLU A 151 -11.29 7.09 51.66
C GLU A 151 -11.95 6.54 50.40
N ALA A 152 -13.10 7.08 50.01
CA ALA A 152 -13.80 6.68 48.79
C ALA A 152 -13.03 7.07 47.52
N LYS A 153 -12.29 8.19 47.55
CA LYS A 153 -11.44 8.61 46.43
C LYS A 153 -10.13 7.86 46.33
N ARG A 154 -9.61 7.38 47.46
CA ARG A 154 -8.24 6.83 47.57
C ARG A 154 -7.94 5.78 46.51
N TRP A 155 -8.88 4.87 46.28
CA TRP A 155 -8.72 3.73 45.37
C TRP A 155 -9.53 3.87 44.08
N THR A 156 -9.37 5.00 43.39
CA THR A 156 -10.06 5.27 42.13
C THR A 156 -9.08 5.56 41.00
N ASN A 157 -9.44 5.12 39.79
CA ASN A 157 -8.69 5.36 38.56
C ASN A 157 -9.51 6.27 37.63
N THR A 158 -8.85 7.21 36.98
CA THR A 158 -9.44 8.08 35.95
C THR A 158 -8.61 8.03 34.68
N TYR A 159 -9.24 7.61 33.59
CA TYR A 159 -8.59 7.41 32.30
C TYR A 159 -9.57 7.64 31.15
N GLN A 160 -9.03 7.90 29.97
CA GLN A 160 -9.79 8.23 28.77
C GLN A 160 -9.16 7.57 27.55
N VAL A 161 -10.00 7.14 26.60
CA VAL A 161 -9.58 6.76 25.26
C VAL A 161 -10.20 7.71 24.24
N VAL A 162 -9.41 8.09 23.24
CA VAL A 162 -9.84 8.86 22.07
C VAL A 162 -9.52 8.06 20.83
N LEU A 163 -10.52 7.76 20.02
CA LEU A 163 -10.34 7.27 18.67
C LEU A 163 -10.57 8.41 17.70
N ALA A 164 -9.66 8.61 16.76
CA ALA A 164 -9.77 9.67 15.77
C ALA A 164 -9.39 9.13 14.39
N THR A 165 -10.21 9.39 13.37
CA THR A 165 -9.99 8.88 12.01
C THR A 165 -10.33 9.93 10.95
N ASP A 166 -9.59 9.92 9.84
CA ASP A 166 -9.86 10.67 8.61
C ASP A 166 -10.26 9.71 7.46
N GLU A 167 -10.86 8.56 7.81
CA GLU A 167 -11.21 7.42 6.93
C GLU A 167 -10.01 6.67 6.33
N ILE A 168 -8.88 7.34 6.17
CA ILE A 168 -7.64 6.77 5.61
C ILE A 168 -6.73 6.27 6.74
N ARG A 169 -6.53 7.09 7.77
CA ARG A 169 -5.65 6.86 8.92
C ARG A 169 -6.45 6.93 10.21
N SER A 170 -6.18 6.01 11.13
CA SER A 170 -6.84 5.98 12.43
C SER A 170 -5.83 6.03 13.58
N TYR A 171 -6.15 6.79 14.62
CA TYR A 171 -5.31 6.98 15.79
C TYR A 171 -6.09 6.67 17.07
N VAL A 172 -5.43 5.99 18.00
CA VAL A 172 -5.90 5.78 19.37
C VAL A 172 -5.03 6.56 20.33
N ILE A 173 -5.67 7.32 21.22
CA ILE A 173 -5.01 8.06 22.29
C ILE A 173 -5.53 7.57 23.63
N PHE A 174 -4.65 7.06 24.48
CA PHE A 174 -4.96 6.80 25.88
C PHE A 174 -4.46 7.98 26.72
N ASN A 175 -5.31 8.49 27.61
CA ASN A 175 -4.97 9.51 28.58
C ASN A 175 -5.24 8.94 29.98
N TYR A 176 -4.20 8.77 30.78
CA TYR A 176 -4.28 8.36 32.18
C TYR A 176 -4.04 9.57 33.06
N ALA A 177 -5.09 10.02 33.76
CA ALA A 177 -4.98 11.14 34.68
C ALA A 177 -4.48 10.68 36.05
N HIS A 178 -5.12 9.65 36.61
CA HIS A 178 -4.78 9.09 37.91
C HIS A 178 -5.01 7.58 37.93
N ILE A 179 -4.02 6.81 38.38
CA ILE A 179 -4.07 5.36 38.58
C ILE A 179 -3.57 5.03 39.99
N ASN A 180 -4.49 4.72 40.90
CA ASN A 180 -4.17 4.40 42.30
C ASN A 180 -4.24 2.90 42.59
N TRP A 181 -5.02 2.13 41.83
CA TRP A 181 -5.14 0.68 41.96
C TRP A 181 -4.73 -0.03 40.65
N THR A 182 -4.21 -1.26 40.77
CA THR A 182 -3.65 -2.05 39.66
C THR A 182 -4.38 -3.37 39.41
N SER A 183 -5.03 -3.96 40.42
CA SER A 183 -5.63 -5.29 40.34
C SER A 183 -6.99 -5.33 41.05
N SER A 184 -7.91 -6.20 40.60
CA SER A 184 -9.19 -6.46 41.28
C SER A 184 -9.08 -7.57 42.34
N ASN A 185 -10.11 -7.72 43.18
CA ASN A 185 -10.18 -8.82 44.15
C ASN A 185 -10.25 -10.18 43.46
N THR A 186 -10.90 -10.27 42.29
CA THR A 186 -10.92 -11.49 41.46
C THR A 186 -9.56 -11.88 40.94
N ALA A 187 -8.63 -10.93 40.77
CA ALA A 187 -7.23 -11.20 40.48
C ALA A 187 -6.40 -11.55 41.74
N GLY A 188 -7.04 -11.72 42.91
CA GLY A 188 -6.38 -12.04 44.18
C GLY A 188 -5.82 -10.84 44.95
N ALA A 189 -6.19 -9.59 44.59
CA ALA A 189 -5.76 -8.41 45.33
C ALA A 189 -6.59 -8.18 46.61
N LEU A 190 -5.95 -7.73 47.69
CA LEU A 190 -6.65 -7.46 48.97
C LEU A 190 -7.07 -6.00 49.15
N GLN A 191 -6.47 -5.06 48.41
CA GLN A 191 -6.78 -3.61 48.46
C GLN A 191 -6.47 -2.92 47.11
N GLY A 192 -6.91 -3.52 46.00
CA GLY A 192 -6.68 -2.95 44.68
C GLY A 192 -5.24 -3.09 44.14
N ARG A 193 -4.33 -3.77 44.87
CA ARG A 193 -2.93 -4.02 44.47
C ARG A 193 -2.47 -5.42 44.89
N GLY A 194 -1.42 -5.91 44.23
CA GLY A 194 -0.73 -7.15 44.61
C GLY A 194 -1.48 -8.44 44.25
N GLY A 195 -2.41 -8.38 43.30
CA GLY A 195 -3.03 -9.58 42.74
C GLY A 195 -2.05 -10.38 41.86
N LEU A 196 -2.42 -11.62 41.53
CA LEU A 196 -1.68 -12.53 40.65
C LEU A 196 -1.42 -11.91 39.26
N GLN A 197 -2.34 -11.07 38.79
CA GLN A 197 -2.17 -10.29 37.57
C GLN A 197 -2.67 -8.85 37.79
N SER A 198 -1.97 -7.88 37.21
CA SER A 198 -2.44 -6.49 37.15
C SER A 198 -3.25 -6.23 35.88
N ALA A 199 -3.94 -5.10 35.85
CA ALA A 199 -4.74 -4.68 34.71
C ALA A 199 -3.91 -4.68 33.43
N MET A 200 -4.52 -5.14 32.34
CA MET A 200 -3.92 -5.11 31.01
C MET A 200 -4.33 -3.83 30.29
N ALA A 201 -3.43 -3.22 29.54
CA ALA A 201 -3.72 -2.10 28.67
C ALA A 201 -3.10 -2.38 27.30
N GLY A 202 -3.86 -2.21 26.22
CA GLY A 202 -3.40 -2.60 24.89
C GLY A 202 -4.51 -2.88 23.89
N PHE A 203 -4.16 -3.64 22.86
CA PHE A 203 -5.01 -3.97 21.73
C PHE A 203 -5.02 -5.49 21.53
N ASN A 204 -6.21 -6.09 21.46
CA ASN A 204 -6.36 -7.45 20.98
C ASN A 204 -6.88 -7.40 19.54
N ALA A 205 -6.12 -8.00 18.62
CA ALA A 205 -6.55 -8.10 17.22
C ALA A 205 -7.67 -9.15 17.04
N GLY A 206 -7.83 -10.07 18.01
CA GLY A 206 -8.85 -11.11 18.01
C GLY A 206 -8.54 -12.27 17.07
N ASN A 207 -9.35 -13.33 17.15
CA ASN A 207 -9.29 -14.55 16.34
C ASN A 207 -7.88 -15.18 16.24
N GLY A 208 -7.09 -15.16 17.32
CA GLY A 208 -5.75 -15.73 17.35
C GLY A 208 -4.65 -14.82 16.77
N THR A 209 -5.00 -13.60 16.35
CA THR A 209 -4.10 -12.69 15.62
C THR A 209 -3.06 -12.00 16.52
N GLY A 210 -3.31 -11.96 17.84
CA GLY A 210 -2.32 -11.51 18.81
C GLY A 210 -2.69 -10.27 19.63
N TRP A 211 -1.92 -10.06 20.69
CA TRP A 211 -2.06 -8.97 21.65
C TRP A 211 -0.89 -8.00 21.58
N THR A 212 -1.19 -6.70 21.51
CA THR A 212 -0.19 -5.62 21.59
C THR A 212 -0.38 -4.87 22.90
N SER A 213 0.54 -5.06 23.84
CA SER A 213 0.52 -4.41 25.15
C SER A 213 1.08 -2.99 25.14
N LEU A 214 0.52 -2.13 25.99
CA LEU A 214 1.19 -0.92 26.45
C LEU A 214 2.35 -1.30 27.41
N PRO A 215 3.39 -0.47 27.54
CA PRO A 215 4.42 -0.69 28.56
C PRO A 215 3.83 -0.85 29.96
N TYR A 216 4.38 -1.78 30.75
CA TYR A 216 3.92 -2.12 32.10
C TYR A 216 2.53 -2.78 32.19
N SER A 217 1.84 -3.01 31.08
CA SER A 217 0.55 -3.73 31.03
C SER A 217 0.70 -5.14 31.63
N GLY A 218 -0.24 -5.56 32.47
CA GLY A 218 -0.22 -6.87 33.11
C GLY A 218 0.76 -7.00 34.28
N GLU A 219 1.65 -6.02 34.48
CA GLU A 219 2.62 -5.98 35.59
C GLU A 219 2.13 -5.13 36.76
N GLY A 220 2.64 -5.39 37.97
CA GLY A 220 2.38 -4.56 39.18
C GLY A 220 2.79 -3.08 39.05
N ARG A 221 3.46 -2.72 37.96
CA ARG A 221 3.90 -1.36 37.63
C ARG A 221 2.97 -0.64 36.65
N VAL A 222 1.79 -1.17 36.31
CA VAL A 222 0.82 -0.52 35.41
C VAL A 222 0.43 0.91 35.83
N LEU A 223 0.55 1.25 37.12
CA LEU A 223 0.43 2.61 37.64
C LEU A 223 1.37 3.63 36.98
N LYS A 224 2.50 3.18 36.43
CA LYS A 224 3.46 4.02 35.67
C LYS A 224 2.88 4.55 34.36
N LEU A 225 1.76 4.01 33.87
CA LEU A 225 1.09 4.56 32.68
C LEU A 225 0.69 6.02 32.83
N GLN A 226 0.47 6.53 34.06
CA GLN A 226 0.19 7.94 34.34
C GLN A 226 1.45 8.84 34.33
N GLU A 227 2.63 8.25 34.54
CA GLU A 227 3.91 8.97 34.67
C GLU A 227 4.68 8.99 33.34
N PHE A 228 4.63 7.88 32.61
CA PHE A 228 5.35 7.67 31.36
C PHE A 228 4.45 7.94 30.15
N SER A 229 5.10 8.08 28.99
CA SER A 229 4.45 8.39 27.72
C SER A 229 5.37 8.05 26.57
N ASN A 230 4.79 7.63 25.45
CA ASN A 230 5.53 7.51 24.20
C ASN A 230 5.60 8.85 23.42
N VAL A 231 4.70 9.80 23.67
CA VAL A 231 4.68 11.11 22.99
C VAL A 231 5.26 12.26 23.82
N GLY A 232 5.94 11.94 24.92
CA GLY A 232 6.59 12.94 25.79
C GLY A 232 5.63 13.78 26.64
N VAL A 233 4.37 13.34 26.79
CA VAL A 233 3.37 13.98 27.66
C VAL A 233 2.94 12.96 28.72
N PRO A 234 3.37 13.09 29.99
CA PRO A 234 3.05 12.13 31.05
C PRO A 234 1.58 11.72 31.05
N GLY A 235 1.32 10.42 31.09
CA GLY A 235 -0.04 9.88 31.09
C GLY A 235 -0.67 9.72 29.70
N ARG A 236 -0.06 10.24 28.63
CA ARG A 236 -0.60 10.13 27.27
C ARG A 236 0.14 9.10 26.43
N TRP A 237 -0.62 8.22 25.79
CA TRP A 237 -0.10 7.23 24.87
C TRP A 237 -0.81 7.34 23.53
N LEU A 238 -0.05 7.44 22.43
CA LEU A 238 -0.59 7.61 21.07
C LEU A 238 -0.16 6.44 20.18
N TYR A 239 -1.11 5.86 19.47
CA TYR A 239 -0.88 4.76 18.53
C TYR A 239 -1.59 5.08 17.22
N ARG A 240 -0.95 4.78 16.08
CA ARG A 240 -1.64 4.71 14.78
C ARG A 240 -2.11 3.27 14.60
N VAL A 241 -3.40 3.10 14.36
CA VAL A 241 -4.10 1.82 14.29
C VAL A 241 -4.77 1.68 12.94
N ASP A 242 -3.95 1.39 11.92
CA ASP A 242 -4.45 1.06 10.58
C ASP A 242 -4.52 -0.48 10.47
N GLU A 243 -3.91 -1.08 9.45
CA GLU A 243 -3.73 -2.55 9.35
C GLU A 243 -2.64 -3.08 10.29
N GLN A 244 -1.66 -2.23 10.65
CA GLN A 244 -0.65 -2.52 11.65
C GLN A 244 -0.69 -1.46 12.76
N ILE A 245 -0.41 -1.89 13.99
CA ILE A 245 -0.30 -0.99 15.13
C ILE A 245 1.10 -0.38 15.11
N ILE A 246 1.18 0.91 14.78
CA ILE A 246 2.42 1.67 14.80
C ILE A 246 2.45 2.47 16.11
N ASN A 247 3.46 2.17 16.93
CA ASN A 247 3.67 2.89 18.18
C ASN A 247 4.02 4.35 17.88
N GLY A 248 3.32 5.29 18.51
CA GLY A 248 3.82 6.66 18.62
C GLY A 248 5.10 6.68 19.45
N GLY A 249 5.92 7.72 19.31
CA GLY A 249 7.11 7.86 20.14
C GLY A 249 8.34 7.10 19.67
N CYS A 250 9.19 6.75 20.65
CA CYS A 250 10.46 6.07 20.43
C CYS A 250 10.69 4.95 21.44
N SER A 251 11.55 4.00 21.09
CA SER A 251 11.96 2.84 21.89
C SER A 251 13.42 2.95 22.33
N ASN A 252 13.75 2.39 23.50
CA ASN A 252 15.13 2.25 23.99
C ASN A 252 15.74 0.87 23.68
N GLU A 253 15.05 0.03 22.90
CA GLU A 253 15.59 -1.25 22.42
C GLU A 253 16.89 -1.05 21.64
N SER A 254 17.84 -1.98 21.78
CA SER A 254 19.14 -1.91 21.12
C SER A 254 19.12 -2.28 19.64
N ILE A 255 18.13 -3.08 19.21
CA ILE A 255 17.90 -3.58 17.85
C ILE A 255 16.40 -3.51 17.59
N GLY A 256 15.96 -3.18 16.38
CA GLY A 256 14.54 -3.16 16.09
C GLY A 256 14.20 -2.70 14.67
N LYS A 257 12.94 -2.29 14.47
CA LYS A 257 12.51 -1.62 13.25
C LYS A 257 12.42 -0.12 13.47
N PHE A 258 12.64 0.65 12.43
CA PHE A 258 12.31 2.07 12.41
C PHE A 258 11.21 2.32 11.38
N HIS A 259 10.48 3.43 11.55
CA HIS A 259 9.33 3.83 10.75
C HIS A 259 9.59 5.20 10.12
N ASP A 260 9.16 5.37 8.87
CA ASP A 260 9.14 6.64 8.15
C ASP A 260 7.71 7.23 8.10
N HIS A 261 7.59 8.51 7.70
CA HIS A 261 6.27 9.16 7.55
C HIS A 261 5.56 8.85 6.26
N SER A 262 6.28 8.30 5.30
CA SER A 262 5.79 8.08 3.96
C SER A 262 6.33 6.75 3.54
N THR A 263 5.41 5.82 3.32
CA THR A 263 5.70 4.51 2.74
C THR A 263 6.25 4.62 1.32
N TYR A 264 6.22 5.82 0.71
CA TYR A 264 6.76 6.05 -0.63
C TYR A 264 7.37 7.45 -0.89
N CYS A 265 8.19 7.57 -1.94
CA CYS A 265 8.81 8.81 -2.43
C CYS A 265 8.90 8.80 -3.97
N SER A 266 8.90 9.96 -4.64
CA SER A 266 9.12 10.07 -6.10
C SER A 266 10.50 10.64 -6.45
N PHE A 267 10.98 10.42 -7.67
CA PHE A 267 12.28 10.94 -8.16
C PHE A 267 12.30 12.44 -8.43
N TYR A 268 11.15 13.11 -8.56
CA TYR A 268 11.13 14.57 -8.77
C TYR A 268 11.73 15.34 -7.60
N ASP A 269 11.80 14.73 -6.42
CA ASP A 269 12.26 15.36 -5.18
C ASP A 269 13.78 15.39 -5.03
N ARG A 270 14.49 16.25 -5.77
CA ARG A 270 15.97 16.40 -5.70
C ARG A 270 16.51 16.39 -4.25
N ARG A 271 15.71 16.85 -3.28
CA ARG A 271 15.93 16.69 -1.84
C ARG A 271 14.65 16.25 -1.12
N TYR A 272 14.25 14.99 -1.25
CA TYR A 272 13.14 14.46 -0.48
C TYR A 272 13.46 14.45 1.01
N ILE A 273 12.61 15.11 1.79
CA ILE A 273 12.74 15.17 3.24
C ILE A 273 11.94 14.00 3.82
N MET A 274 12.64 13.06 4.44
CA MET A 274 12.03 11.94 5.14
C MET A 274 12.15 12.12 6.66
N ASN A 275 11.02 12.15 7.35
CA ASN A 275 11.01 12.04 8.80
C ASN A 275 11.02 10.57 9.21
N VAL A 276 11.98 10.20 10.06
CA VAL A 276 12.21 8.83 10.56
C VAL A 276 12.14 8.77 12.10
N SER A 277 11.58 7.69 12.64
CA SER A 277 11.38 7.42 14.07
C SER A 277 11.57 5.95 14.35
N GLY A 278 11.84 5.60 15.60
CA GLY A 278 11.99 4.22 16.03
C GLY A 278 12.73 4.24 17.34
N PRO A 279 14.06 4.41 17.33
CA PRO A 279 14.81 4.52 18.57
C PRO A 279 14.82 5.92 19.17
N CYS A 280 14.95 6.01 20.50
CA CYS A 280 15.00 7.28 21.21
C CYS A 280 16.35 7.99 21.00
N LEU A 281 16.29 9.20 20.47
CA LEU A 281 17.43 10.01 20.08
C LEU A 281 17.89 10.93 21.21
N ARG A 282 19.15 10.80 21.63
CA ARG A 282 19.75 11.64 22.68
C ARG A 282 20.42 12.87 22.09
N ALA A 283 20.76 13.81 22.97
CA ALA A 283 21.37 15.10 22.61
C ALA A 283 22.66 14.96 21.76
N GLY A 284 23.47 13.94 22.03
CA GLY A 284 24.73 13.66 21.33
C GLY A 284 24.68 12.58 20.26
N ASP A 285 23.49 12.02 19.95
CA ASP A 285 23.38 10.99 18.92
C ASP A 285 23.60 11.60 17.53
N VAL A 286 24.41 10.94 16.70
CA VAL A 286 24.64 11.32 15.29
C VAL A 286 23.87 10.33 14.42
N VAL A 287 22.78 10.80 13.82
CA VAL A 287 21.86 9.94 13.09
C VAL A 287 22.28 9.80 11.64
N LYS A 288 22.46 8.55 11.19
CA LYS A 288 22.71 8.21 9.80
C LYS A 288 21.76 7.14 9.32
N VAL A 289 21.32 7.25 8.07
CA VAL A 289 20.46 6.24 7.44
C VAL A 289 21.09 5.81 6.12
N ILE A 290 21.15 4.50 5.89
CA ILE A 290 21.51 3.92 4.60
C ILE A 290 20.20 3.63 3.86
N PHE A 291 20.12 4.12 2.63
CA PHE A 291 19.08 3.84 1.67
C PHE A 291 19.68 3.01 0.52
N ASP A 292 19.41 1.71 0.51
CA ASP A 292 20.11 0.71 -0.33
C ASP A 292 21.64 0.74 -0.11
N GLU A 293 22.35 1.49 -0.94
CA GLU A 293 23.80 1.66 -0.94
C GLU A 293 24.23 3.08 -0.49
N TYR A 294 23.29 4.02 -0.39
CA TYR A 294 23.58 5.43 -0.15
C TYR A 294 23.40 5.80 1.33
N GLN A 295 24.50 6.17 1.98
CA GLN A 295 24.47 6.70 3.35
C GLN A 295 24.15 8.19 3.35
N VAL A 296 23.18 8.60 4.17
CA VAL A 296 22.80 10.01 4.35
C VAL A 296 22.91 10.41 5.81
N ASP A 297 23.29 11.67 6.03
CA ASP A 297 23.29 12.28 7.35
C ASP A 297 21.91 12.88 7.66
N CYS A 298 21.39 12.62 8.85
CA CYS A 298 20.09 13.09 9.28
C CYS A 298 20.20 14.08 10.44
N VAL A 299 19.31 15.07 10.46
CA VAL A 299 19.22 16.07 11.52
C VAL A 299 18.23 15.63 12.58
N ARG A 300 18.64 15.55 13.84
CA ARG A 300 17.72 15.28 14.95
C ARG A 300 16.76 16.46 15.12
N LEU A 301 15.45 16.23 15.03
CA LEU A 301 14.44 17.24 15.33
C LEU A 301 14.11 17.25 16.82
N ASN A 302 13.88 16.08 17.40
CA ASN A 302 13.58 15.89 18.82
C ASN A 302 13.99 14.48 19.28
N MET A 303 13.64 14.10 20.52
CA MET A 303 13.95 12.77 21.05
C MET A 303 13.32 11.62 20.25
N ILE A 304 12.25 11.88 19.49
CA ILE A 304 11.42 10.88 18.82
C ILE A 304 11.75 10.79 17.33
N ARG A 305 12.21 11.89 16.72
CA ARG A 305 12.31 12.04 15.27
C ARG A 305 13.64 12.61 14.82
N ALA A 306 14.13 12.06 13.73
CA ALA A 306 15.13 12.68 12.89
C ALA A 306 14.57 12.95 11.50
N GLN A 307 15.18 13.89 10.82
CA GLN A 307 14.86 14.30 9.47
C GLN A 307 16.06 14.01 8.57
N CYS A 308 15.86 13.16 7.58
CA CYS A 308 16.85 12.77 6.60
C CYS A 308 16.53 13.41 5.25
N VAL A 309 17.55 13.73 4.47
CA VAL A 309 17.38 14.20 3.09
C VAL A 309 17.85 13.08 2.17
N LEU A 310 16.94 12.50 1.40
CA LEU A 310 17.28 11.45 0.44
C LEU A 310 17.92 12.10 -0.80
N PRO A 311 19.06 11.56 -1.29
CA PRO A 311 19.70 12.00 -2.52
C PRO A 311 19.01 11.33 -3.72
N VAL A 312 17.74 11.67 -3.99
CA VAL A 312 16.98 10.99 -5.06
C VAL A 312 17.62 11.18 -6.44
N ASN A 313 18.41 12.25 -6.63
CA ASN A 313 19.19 12.51 -7.84
C ASN A 313 20.33 11.51 -8.09
N ARG A 314 20.53 10.54 -7.20
CA ARG A 314 21.47 9.40 -7.37
C ARG A 314 20.76 8.06 -7.25
N MET A 315 19.53 8.06 -6.75
CA MET A 315 18.72 6.87 -6.58
C MET A 315 17.76 6.82 -7.76
N PHE A 316 18.17 6.19 -8.86
CA PHE A 316 17.29 5.86 -9.99
C PHE A 316 16.99 4.37 -9.94
N LYS A 317 15.95 4.01 -9.18
CA LYS A 317 15.44 2.64 -9.01
C LYS A 317 13.99 2.73 -8.54
N THR A 318 13.09 2.05 -9.23
CA THR A 318 11.69 1.93 -8.78
C THR A 318 11.52 0.66 -7.95
N GLY A 319 10.68 0.69 -6.92
CA GLY A 319 10.36 -0.48 -6.10
C GLY A 319 10.79 -0.36 -4.65
N LEU A 320 10.78 -1.49 -3.93
CA LEU A 320 11.19 -1.53 -2.53
C LEU A 320 12.69 -1.23 -2.35
N VAL A 321 12.98 -0.36 -1.39
CA VAL A 321 14.33 0.03 -0.99
C VAL A 321 14.54 -0.37 0.46
N ASN A 322 15.60 -1.13 0.69
CA ASN A 322 16.01 -1.53 2.03
C ASN A 322 16.70 -0.36 2.72
N THR A 323 16.36 -0.16 4.00
CA THR A 323 16.90 0.95 4.77
C THR A 323 17.44 0.49 6.11
N LYS A 324 18.51 1.15 6.56
CA LYS A 324 19.18 0.83 7.81
C LYS A 324 19.47 2.11 8.57
N PHE A 325 19.21 2.12 9.87
CA PHE A 325 19.28 3.31 10.70
C PHE A 325 20.33 3.15 11.82
N SER A 326 21.12 4.20 12.00
CA SER A 326 22.24 4.31 12.93
C SER A 326 22.12 5.54 13.83
N ARG A 327 22.56 5.41 15.08
CA ARG A 327 22.62 6.49 16.10
C ARG A 327 24.03 6.88 16.50
N ASP A 328 25.01 6.08 16.10
CA ASP A 328 26.42 6.17 16.51
C ASP A 328 27.30 6.74 15.40
N GLY A 329 26.71 7.51 14.48
CA GLY A 329 27.43 8.11 13.35
C GLY A 329 27.81 7.11 12.26
N GLY A 330 27.14 5.95 12.18
CA GLY A 330 27.34 4.95 11.13
C GLY A 330 28.31 3.82 11.49
N GLN A 331 28.66 3.65 12.76
CA GLN A 331 29.48 2.50 13.20
C GLN A 331 28.66 1.20 13.20
N SER A 332 27.39 1.29 13.58
CA SER A 332 26.46 0.17 13.55
C SER A 332 25.08 0.56 13.01
N TYR A 333 24.38 -0.42 12.44
CA TYR A 333 23.06 -0.27 11.84
C TYR A 333 22.05 -1.27 12.41
N PRO A 334 21.71 -1.17 13.71
CA PRO A 334 20.89 -2.18 14.38
C PRO A 334 19.39 -2.04 14.11
N TYR A 335 18.94 -0.96 13.44
CA TYR A 335 17.53 -0.79 13.10
C TYR A 335 17.32 -0.88 11.59
N VAL A 336 16.30 -1.62 11.16
CA VAL A 336 15.99 -1.85 9.75
C VAL A 336 14.59 -1.37 9.39
N GLY A 337 14.42 -0.96 8.14
CA GLY A 337 13.15 -0.51 7.58
C GLY A 337 13.11 -0.73 6.07
N THR A 338 11.95 -0.51 5.46
CA THR A 338 11.79 -0.53 4.01
C THR A 338 10.83 0.59 3.61
N PHE A 339 11.06 1.18 2.44
CA PHE A 339 10.12 2.12 1.83
C PHE A 339 10.09 1.89 0.32
N TYR A 340 9.09 2.43 -0.36
CA TYR A 340 8.85 2.20 -1.77
C TYR A 340 9.21 3.44 -2.61
N LEU A 341 10.05 3.30 -3.64
CA LEU A 341 10.39 4.42 -4.52
C LEU A 341 9.51 4.37 -5.77
N LEU A 342 8.62 5.35 -5.88
CA LEU A 342 7.67 5.53 -6.96
C LEU A 342 8.32 6.18 -8.17
N GLN A 343 7.88 5.74 -9.33
CA GLN A 343 8.22 6.40 -10.58
C GLN A 343 7.50 7.74 -10.74
N PRO A 344 8.09 8.65 -11.55
CA PRO A 344 7.58 10.01 -11.67
C PRO A 344 6.17 10.05 -12.26
N SER A 345 5.86 9.23 -13.29
CA SER A 345 4.52 9.18 -13.89
C SER A 345 3.39 8.68 -12.96
N LEU A 346 3.73 7.90 -11.92
CA LEU A 346 2.75 7.42 -10.94
C LEU A 346 2.58 8.37 -9.75
N ALA A 347 3.54 9.25 -9.52
CA ALA A 347 3.49 10.15 -8.38
C ALA A 347 2.43 11.23 -8.60
N SER A 348 1.48 11.33 -7.67
CA SER A 348 0.53 12.44 -7.70
C SER A 348 1.27 13.77 -7.61
N PRO A 349 1.02 14.70 -8.54
CA PRO A 349 1.64 16.02 -8.50
C PRO A 349 1.10 16.79 -7.29
N GLN A 350 2.01 17.36 -6.51
CA GLN A 350 1.65 18.20 -5.36
C GLN A 350 1.28 19.62 -5.80
N VAL A 351 1.71 20.02 -6.99
CA VAL A 351 1.29 21.23 -7.70
C VAL A 351 0.41 20.83 -8.88
N LYS A 352 -0.85 21.27 -8.86
CA LYS A 352 -1.77 21.12 -10.00
C LYS A 352 -1.68 22.34 -10.90
N LEU A 353 -1.50 22.11 -12.19
CA LEU A 353 -1.60 23.16 -13.20
C LEU A 353 -3.10 23.38 -13.47
N ILE A 354 -3.61 24.57 -13.14
CA ILE A 354 -5.04 24.88 -13.26
C ILE A 354 -5.26 25.54 -14.62
N ASP A 355 -5.85 24.82 -15.57
CA ASP A 355 -6.56 25.34 -16.74
C ASP A 355 -7.34 24.18 -17.38
N ASN A 356 -8.42 24.45 -18.12
CA ASN A 356 -9.28 23.40 -18.67
C ASN A 356 -8.54 22.62 -19.78
N PRO A 357 -8.23 21.32 -19.61
CA PRO A 357 -7.51 20.54 -20.60
C PRO A 357 -8.34 20.29 -21.88
N ARG A 358 -9.67 20.48 -21.84
CA ARG A 358 -10.56 20.37 -23.00
C ARG A 358 -10.63 21.66 -23.82
N GLU A 359 -10.16 22.79 -23.27
CA GLU A 359 -10.10 24.04 -24.01
C GLU A 359 -8.89 24.02 -24.95
N PHE A 360 -9.16 24.30 -26.23
CA PHE A 360 -8.15 24.39 -27.28
C PHE A 360 -7.06 25.44 -26.96
N TYR A 361 -7.38 26.41 -26.08
CA TYR A 361 -6.51 27.48 -25.62
C TYR A 361 -6.10 27.29 -24.15
N ASN A 362 -5.77 26.07 -23.72
CA ASN A 362 -5.11 25.88 -22.44
C ASN A 362 -3.84 26.77 -22.39
N ASN A 363 -3.78 27.69 -21.44
CA ASN A 363 -2.68 28.66 -21.36
C ASN A 363 -1.32 27.97 -21.17
N TRP A 364 -1.27 26.81 -20.51
CA TRP A 364 -0.02 26.06 -20.36
C TRP A 364 0.53 25.54 -21.70
N ARG A 365 -0.32 25.41 -22.73
CA ARG A 365 0.02 24.98 -24.09
C ARG A 365 -0.15 26.09 -25.13
N SER A 366 -0.49 27.31 -24.72
CA SER A 366 -0.77 28.44 -25.62
C SER A 366 0.50 29.24 -25.90
N HIS A 367 0.72 29.59 -27.16
CA HIS A 367 1.87 30.41 -27.58
C HIS A 367 1.81 31.87 -27.12
N ASN A 368 0.67 32.33 -26.59
CA ASN A 368 0.47 33.71 -26.13
C ASN A 368 -0.14 33.73 -24.72
N ALA A 369 0.36 32.85 -23.85
CA ALA A 369 -0.12 32.72 -22.48
C ALA A 369 0.24 33.96 -21.66
N THR A 370 -0.77 34.77 -21.28
CA THR A 370 -0.56 35.98 -20.47
C THR A 370 -0.66 35.71 -18.96
N ARG A 371 -1.33 34.61 -18.57
CA ARG A 371 -1.52 34.23 -17.16
C ARG A 371 -1.55 32.72 -17.01
N LEU A 372 -0.61 32.18 -16.23
CA LEU A 372 -0.57 30.79 -15.82
C LEU A 372 -1.11 30.66 -14.39
N ARG A 373 -1.91 29.63 -14.11
CA ARG A 373 -2.52 29.39 -12.80
C ARG A 373 -2.10 28.03 -12.26
N LEU A 374 -1.74 27.99 -10.98
CA LEU A 374 -1.29 26.78 -10.29
C LEU A 374 -1.94 26.67 -8.90
N GLU A 375 -2.23 25.44 -8.48
CA GLU A 375 -2.83 25.09 -7.18
C GLU A 375 -1.89 24.19 -6.39
N TRP A 376 -1.80 24.40 -5.09
CA TRP A 376 -1.14 23.47 -4.18
C TRP A 376 -1.77 23.55 -2.79
N ALA A 377 -1.53 22.54 -1.96
CA ALA A 377 -1.97 22.53 -0.57
C ALA A 377 -0.93 23.26 0.33
N PRO A 378 -1.18 24.49 0.81
CA PRO A 378 -0.17 25.28 1.52
C PRO A 378 0.30 24.63 2.83
N ASN A 379 -0.61 23.96 3.53
CA ASN A 379 -0.35 23.26 4.81
C ASN A 379 0.71 22.16 4.69
N ASN A 380 0.99 21.67 3.49
CA ASN A 380 1.99 20.63 3.25
C ASN A 380 3.42 21.23 3.17
N LEU A 381 3.59 22.51 2.82
CA LEU A 381 4.89 23.21 2.81
C LEU A 381 5.17 23.87 4.16
N THR A 382 4.22 24.66 4.65
CA THR A 382 4.37 25.46 5.86
C THR A 382 3.02 25.67 6.53
N MET A 383 3.06 25.88 7.84
CA MET A 383 1.90 26.29 8.63
C MET A 383 1.82 27.81 8.78
N ASP A 384 2.87 28.53 8.38
CA ASP A 384 2.92 29.98 8.40
C ASP A 384 2.44 30.52 7.05
N ILE A 385 1.27 31.15 7.08
CA ILE A 385 0.60 31.68 5.88
C ILE A 385 1.34 32.86 5.25
N ASN A 386 2.27 33.48 6.00
CA ASN A 386 3.08 34.60 5.53
C ASN A 386 4.44 34.16 4.97
N SER A 387 4.75 32.87 5.00
CA SER A 387 5.99 32.37 4.41
C SER A 387 5.98 32.62 2.90
N MET A 388 7.05 33.22 2.40
CA MET A 388 7.25 33.40 0.96
C MET A 388 7.54 32.03 0.33
N VAL A 389 6.92 31.75 -0.81
CA VAL A 389 7.16 30.55 -1.62
C VAL A 389 7.93 30.97 -2.86
N ASP A 390 9.00 30.23 -3.16
CA ASP A 390 9.77 30.41 -4.38
C ASP A 390 9.25 29.45 -5.46
N ILE A 391 9.07 29.93 -6.69
CA ILE A 391 8.58 29.13 -7.82
C ILE A 391 9.71 29.04 -8.84
N LYS A 392 10.21 27.84 -9.08
CA LYS A 392 11.35 27.57 -9.96
C LYS A 392 10.94 26.67 -11.12
N LEU A 393 11.47 26.96 -12.31
CA LEU A 393 11.36 26.11 -13.49
C LEU A 393 12.61 25.24 -13.60
N TYR A 394 12.40 23.93 -13.70
CA TYR A 394 13.46 22.94 -13.83
C TYR A 394 13.36 22.25 -15.20
N GLY A 395 14.50 22.15 -15.88
CA GLY A 395 14.67 21.37 -17.10
C GLY A 395 15.27 20.01 -16.78
N TYR A 396 14.82 18.98 -17.48
CA TYR A 396 15.49 17.67 -17.51
C TYR A 396 16.12 17.49 -18.88
N TRP A 397 17.39 17.08 -18.88
CA TRP A 397 18.14 16.79 -20.09
C TRP A 397 18.95 15.51 -19.93
N GLU A 398 19.15 14.80 -21.03
CA GLU A 398 19.77 13.48 -21.07
C GLU A 398 20.58 13.28 -22.35
N ASP A 399 21.76 12.67 -22.25
CA ASP A 399 22.59 12.22 -23.39
C ASP A 399 22.87 10.70 -23.29
N THR A 400 23.80 10.15 -24.08
CA THR A 400 24.10 8.71 -24.06
C THR A 400 24.70 8.23 -22.74
N ASP A 401 25.42 9.10 -22.03
CA ASP A 401 26.22 8.72 -20.86
C ASP A 401 25.67 9.27 -19.53
N ASP A 402 24.98 10.40 -19.55
CA ASP A 402 24.56 11.11 -18.33
C ASP A 402 23.19 11.78 -18.47
N HIS A 403 22.62 12.15 -17.33
CA HIS A 403 21.33 12.84 -17.22
C HIS A 403 21.40 13.91 -16.12
N ILE A 404 20.85 15.09 -16.39
CA ILE A 404 21.02 16.25 -15.53
C ILE A 404 19.68 16.98 -15.37
N PHE A 405 19.39 17.40 -14.13
CA PHE A 405 18.37 18.40 -13.86
C PHE A 405 19.04 19.77 -13.77
N GLU A 406 18.64 20.68 -14.64
CA GLU A 406 19.17 22.05 -14.70
C GLU A 406 18.12 23.07 -14.23
N ASP A 407 18.59 24.03 -13.43
CA ASP A 407 17.82 25.19 -12.99
C ASP A 407 17.75 26.18 -14.17
N VAL A 408 16.58 26.31 -14.80
CA VAL A 408 16.41 27.17 -16.00
C VAL A 408 16.41 28.66 -15.62
N VAL A 409 16.12 28.99 -14.35
CA VAL A 409 16.11 30.35 -13.81
C VAL A 409 16.87 30.39 -12.49
N ASN A 410 17.86 31.30 -12.38
CA ASN A 410 18.89 31.25 -11.34
C ASN A 410 18.70 32.33 -10.26
N PHE A 411 18.15 31.98 -9.09
CA PHE A 411 18.24 32.79 -7.86
C PHE A 411 18.27 31.93 -6.57
N SER A 412 19.19 32.31 -5.67
CA SER A 412 19.49 31.90 -4.27
C SER A 412 19.14 30.50 -3.72
N ILE A 413 20.10 29.98 -2.95
CA ILE A 413 20.08 28.74 -2.17
C ILE A 413 19.62 29.05 -0.75
N ILE A 414 18.34 28.83 -0.40
CA ILE A 414 17.92 28.55 0.99
C ILE A 414 16.82 27.47 1.00
N THR A 415 17.01 26.53 1.91
CA THR A 415 16.35 25.25 2.17
C THR A 415 14.89 25.31 2.64
N PHE A 416 13.94 24.62 1.97
CA PHE A 416 12.71 24.02 2.54
C PHE A 416 12.15 22.91 1.61
N SER A 417 11.13 22.17 2.08
CA SER A 417 10.37 21.15 1.33
C SER A 417 9.99 21.65 -0.07
N VAL A 418 10.13 20.80 -1.09
CA VAL A 418 9.85 21.12 -2.50
C VAL A 418 8.60 20.37 -2.95
N PHE A 419 7.75 21.03 -3.75
CA PHE A 419 6.66 20.39 -4.47
C PHE A 419 6.94 20.43 -5.98
N TRP A 420 6.42 19.44 -6.70
CA TRP A 420 6.53 19.35 -8.15
C TRP A 420 5.16 19.29 -8.83
N SER A 421 5.11 19.77 -10.07
CA SER A 421 4.02 19.52 -11.01
C SER A 421 4.31 18.25 -11.83
N LYS A 422 3.38 17.85 -12.70
CA LYS A 422 3.68 16.90 -13.77
C LYS A 422 4.69 17.53 -14.75
N MET A 423 5.42 16.68 -15.48
CA MET A 423 6.22 17.12 -16.63
C MET A 423 5.32 17.85 -17.62
N THR A 424 5.74 19.03 -18.04
CA THR A 424 4.99 19.88 -18.97
C THR A 424 5.97 20.41 -20.01
N PRO A 425 5.67 20.30 -21.31
CA PRO A 425 6.53 20.83 -22.35
C PRO A 425 6.32 22.34 -22.47
N PHE A 426 7.42 23.10 -22.45
CA PHE A 426 7.43 24.56 -22.54
C PHE A 426 7.88 25.07 -23.92
N GLY A 427 7.40 24.45 -25.01
CA GLY A 427 7.84 24.80 -26.36
C GLY A 427 7.58 26.27 -26.75
N TRP A 428 6.50 26.87 -26.24
CA TRP A 428 6.20 28.28 -26.48
C TRP A 428 7.15 29.25 -25.76
N TYR A 429 7.71 28.87 -24.61
CA TYR A 429 8.63 29.71 -23.84
C TYR A 429 9.96 29.89 -24.57
N PHE A 430 10.44 28.82 -25.21
CA PHE A 430 11.67 28.84 -25.99
C PHE A 430 11.45 29.25 -27.45
N ARG A 431 10.21 29.52 -27.87
CA ARG A 431 9.87 29.81 -29.26
C ARG A 431 10.71 30.92 -29.85
N ASP A 432 10.81 32.08 -29.19
CA ASP A 432 11.53 33.23 -29.75
C ASP A 432 13.03 32.94 -29.89
N VAL A 433 13.57 32.13 -28.96
CA VAL A 433 14.96 31.67 -29.01
C VAL A 433 15.15 30.69 -30.17
N TRP A 434 14.26 29.71 -30.32
CA TRP A 434 14.33 28.73 -31.40
C TRP A 434 14.05 29.35 -32.78
N GLU A 435 13.13 30.31 -32.87
CA GLU A 435 12.84 31.04 -34.10
C GLU A 435 14.03 31.92 -34.52
N TYR A 436 14.81 32.42 -33.54
CA TYR A 436 16.07 33.11 -33.78
C TYR A 436 17.21 32.15 -34.20
N GLU A 437 17.35 31.00 -33.56
CA GLU A 437 18.44 30.04 -33.79
C GLU A 437 18.25 29.17 -35.03
N TYR A 438 17.05 28.62 -35.22
CA TYR A 438 16.69 27.65 -36.26
C TYR A 438 15.77 28.24 -37.35
N GLY A 439 15.32 29.49 -37.18
CA GLY A 439 14.43 30.15 -38.14
C GLY A 439 12.95 29.84 -37.94
N LYS A 440 12.11 30.27 -38.88
CA LYS A 440 10.64 30.15 -38.77
C LYS A 440 10.12 28.71 -38.76
N ASP A 441 10.87 27.80 -39.37
CA ASP A 441 10.57 26.37 -39.45
C ASP A 441 11.29 25.56 -38.36
N TRP A 442 11.68 26.20 -37.26
CA TRP A 442 12.42 25.58 -36.14
C TRP A 442 11.83 24.24 -35.67
N ALA A 443 10.51 24.08 -35.69
CA ALA A 443 9.86 22.84 -35.25
C ALA A 443 10.18 21.67 -36.20
N LEU A 444 10.23 21.93 -37.51
CA LEU A 444 10.59 20.95 -38.53
C LEU A 444 12.09 20.63 -38.45
N GLU A 445 12.93 21.65 -38.30
CA GLU A 445 14.39 21.48 -38.12
C GLU A 445 14.68 20.62 -36.89
N LEU A 446 14.06 20.90 -35.74
CA LEU A 446 14.21 20.08 -34.53
C LEU A 446 13.67 18.64 -34.70
N CYS A 447 12.64 18.44 -35.52
CA CYS A 447 12.12 17.11 -35.85
C CYS A 447 13.12 16.34 -36.74
N GLN A 448 13.70 17.00 -37.74
CA GLN A 448 14.71 16.43 -38.63
C GLN A 448 16.00 16.10 -37.88
N ASP A 449 16.48 17.01 -37.02
CA ASP A 449 17.63 16.78 -36.16
C ASP A 449 17.41 15.58 -35.23
N TRP A 450 16.22 15.49 -34.62
CA TRP A 450 15.85 14.32 -33.82
C TRP A 450 15.83 13.04 -34.66
N PHE A 451 15.22 13.06 -35.84
CA PHE A 451 15.11 11.90 -36.73
C PHE A 451 16.50 11.42 -37.19
N ASP A 452 17.38 12.34 -37.57
CA ASP A 452 18.75 12.04 -37.99
C ASP A 452 19.62 11.55 -36.83
N TYR A 453 19.43 12.10 -35.64
CA TYR A 453 20.08 11.63 -34.42
C TYR A 453 19.59 10.23 -34.04
N ASP A 454 18.27 10.00 -34.04
CA ASP A 454 17.67 8.72 -33.68
C ASP A 454 18.03 7.61 -34.68
N GLY A 455 18.03 7.93 -35.98
CA GLY A 455 18.43 7.03 -37.06
C GLY A 455 19.90 6.59 -37.03
N LYS A 456 20.78 7.34 -36.34
CA LYS A 456 22.18 6.94 -36.11
C LYS A 456 22.35 5.99 -34.93
N ARG A 457 21.34 5.85 -34.07
CA ARG A 457 21.39 4.98 -32.89
C ARG A 457 21.00 3.55 -33.26
N VAL A 458 21.19 2.63 -32.31
CA VAL A 458 20.73 1.24 -32.47
C VAL A 458 19.23 1.24 -32.77
N ASN A 459 18.86 0.56 -33.85
CA ASN A 459 17.47 0.43 -34.26
C ASN A 459 16.74 -0.53 -33.30
N TYR A 460 16.10 0.04 -32.29
CA TYR A 460 15.38 -0.68 -31.25
C TYR A 460 14.09 -1.32 -31.77
N ALA A 461 13.52 -0.82 -32.87
CA ALA A 461 12.30 -1.37 -33.44
C ALA A 461 12.51 -2.80 -33.95
N MET A 462 13.71 -3.12 -34.45
CA MET A 462 14.05 -4.50 -34.86
C MET A 462 14.02 -5.51 -33.72
N ASP A 463 14.30 -5.08 -32.49
CA ASP A 463 14.19 -5.94 -31.30
C ASP A 463 12.77 -5.93 -30.74
N LEU A 464 12.12 -4.77 -30.71
CA LEU A 464 10.81 -4.57 -30.08
C LEU A 464 9.68 -5.26 -30.84
N GLU A 465 9.60 -5.07 -32.15
CA GLU A 465 8.50 -5.58 -32.96
C GLU A 465 8.34 -7.11 -32.92
N PRO A 466 9.42 -7.93 -33.01
CA PRO A 466 9.28 -9.38 -32.90
C PRO A 466 9.06 -9.86 -31.46
N THR A 467 9.39 -9.08 -30.43
CA THR A 467 9.34 -9.52 -29.04
C THR A 467 8.07 -9.10 -28.28
N ILE A 468 7.56 -7.88 -28.50
CA ILE A 468 6.42 -7.34 -27.74
C ILE A 468 5.39 -6.70 -28.68
N PRO A 469 4.62 -7.52 -29.41
CA PRO A 469 3.72 -7.03 -30.44
C PRO A 469 2.34 -6.60 -29.92
N CYS A 470 1.83 -5.46 -30.36
CA CYS A 470 0.53 -4.98 -29.89
C CYS A 470 -0.64 -5.89 -30.33
N PRO A 471 -1.56 -6.21 -29.42
CA PRO A 471 -2.80 -6.94 -29.74
C PRO A 471 -3.69 -6.18 -30.72
N CYS A 472 -4.45 -6.89 -31.57
CA CYS A 472 -5.28 -6.27 -32.60
C CYS A 472 -6.61 -5.73 -32.05
N THR A 473 -7.14 -6.36 -31.00
CA THR A 473 -8.35 -5.91 -30.31
C THR A 473 -8.08 -5.61 -28.85
N LEU A 474 -8.90 -4.73 -28.28
CA LEU A 474 -8.84 -4.37 -26.87
C LEU A 474 -9.06 -5.60 -25.98
N ASP A 475 -9.97 -6.49 -26.34
CA ASP A 475 -10.22 -7.72 -25.57
C ASP A 475 -8.99 -8.63 -25.52
N GLN A 476 -8.24 -8.74 -26.62
CA GLN A 476 -6.97 -9.47 -26.62
C GLN A 476 -5.95 -8.79 -25.71
N ALA A 477 -5.87 -7.46 -25.72
CA ALA A 477 -4.95 -6.71 -24.85
C ALA A 477 -5.26 -6.85 -23.37
N LEU A 478 -6.54 -6.88 -23.02
CA LEU A 478 -7.00 -7.08 -21.64
C LEU A 478 -6.80 -8.51 -21.16
N LEU A 479 -6.77 -9.48 -22.08
CA LEU A 479 -6.39 -10.86 -21.77
C LEU A 479 -4.87 -11.04 -21.73
N ASP A 480 -4.08 -10.21 -22.42
CA ASP A 480 -2.61 -10.28 -22.43
C ASP A 480 -1.94 -9.49 -21.30
N MET A 481 -2.48 -9.64 -20.07
CA MET A 481 -2.00 -8.88 -18.91
C MET A 481 -0.53 -9.17 -18.55
N GLY A 482 0.00 -10.32 -18.94
CA GLY A 482 1.40 -10.66 -18.65
C GLY A 482 2.39 -9.81 -19.44
N ARG A 483 2.10 -9.54 -20.72
CA ARG A 483 2.95 -8.71 -21.59
C ARG A 483 2.52 -7.25 -21.63
N PHE A 484 1.24 -6.97 -21.44
CA PHE A 484 0.67 -5.64 -21.55
C PHE A 484 -0.04 -5.24 -20.27
N MET A 485 0.02 -3.96 -19.97
CA MET A 485 -0.67 -3.35 -18.85
C MET A 485 -1.23 -1.99 -19.26
N PRO A 486 -2.39 -1.55 -18.76
CA PRO A 486 -2.94 -0.24 -19.14
C PRO A 486 -1.97 0.92 -18.92
N LEU A 487 -1.91 1.81 -19.90
CA LEU A 487 -1.12 3.04 -19.89
C LEU A 487 -1.76 4.06 -18.93
N TYR A 488 -0.92 4.71 -18.12
CA TYR A 488 -1.41 5.70 -17.15
C TYR A 488 -2.08 6.89 -17.82
N GLY A 489 -3.21 7.31 -17.26
CA GLY A 489 -4.01 8.42 -17.79
C GLY A 489 -4.74 8.09 -19.11
N CYS A 490 -4.74 6.83 -19.53
CA CYS A 490 -5.53 6.34 -20.65
C CYS A 490 -6.11 4.94 -20.35
N ASP A 491 -6.60 4.81 -19.12
CA ASP A 491 -7.24 3.59 -18.62
C ASP A 491 -8.76 3.76 -18.62
N ARG A 492 -9.46 2.72 -19.07
CA ARG A 492 -10.92 2.66 -19.15
C ARG A 492 -11.54 2.58 -17.76
N ASP A 493 -10.86 1.89 -16.85
CA ASP A 493 -11.29 1.75 -15.46
C ASP A 493 -10.97 3.03 -14.65
N GLY A 494 -10.19 3.94 -15.23
CA GLY A 494 -9.69 5.17 -14.62
C GLY A 494 -10.24 6.45 -15.26
N ASP A 495 -9.36 7.45 -15.38
CA ASP A 495 -9.55 8.63 -16.22
C ASP A 495 -9.10 8.32 -17.66
N ALA A 496 -10.07 8.09 -18.55
CA ALA A 496 -9.84 7.80 -19.98
C ALA A 496 -9.59 9.08 -20.80
N SER A 497 -8.87 10.05 -20.25
CA SER A 497 -8.64 11.34 -20.89
C SER A 497 -7.60 11.28 -22.01
N CYS A 498 -6.69 10.30 -21.96
CA CYS A 498 -5.76 9.90 -23.03
C CYS A 498 -5.03 11.11 -23.67
N GLU A 499 -4.27 11.85 -22.85
CA GLU A 499 -3.67 13.15 -23.19
C GLU A 499 -2.85 13.15 -24.50
N TYR A 500 -2.03 12.12 -24.70
CA TYR A 500 -1.17 11.94 -25.88
C TYR A 500 -1.76 11.02 -26.95
N ASN A 501 -2.87 10.33 -26.66
CA ASN A 501 -3.49 9.33 -27.54
C ASN A 501 -4.96 9.69 -27.77
N LYS A 502 -5.19 10.89 -28.30
CA LYS A 502 -6.56 11.42 -28.45
C LYS A 502 -7.40 10.54 -29.37
N GLY A 503 -8.62 10.27 -28.94
CA GLY A 503 -9.57 9.41 -29.65
C GLY A 503 -9.50 7.95 -29.23
N ALA A 504 -8.47 7.53 -28.49
CA ALA A 504 -8.45 6.22 -27.85
C ALA A 504 -9.39 6.18 -26.64
N GLN A 505 -10.09 5.06 -26.48
CA GLN A 505 -10.83 4.74 -25.26
C GLN A 505 -9.91 4.17 -24.18
N HIS A 506 -8.92 3.39 -24.61
CA HIS A 506 -8.00 2.67 -23.73
C HIS A 506 -6.67 2.44 -24.44
N CYS A 507 -5.57 2.61 -23.73
CA CYS A 507 -4.26 2.18 -24.21
C CYS A 507 -3.62 1.22 -23.22
N VAL A 508 -2.89 0.25 -23.74
CA VAL A 508 -1.98 -0.59 -22.97
C VAL A 508 -0.54 -0.29 -23.35
N MET A 509 0.39 -0.51 -22.45
CA MET A 509 1.83 -0.48 -22.68
C MET A 509 2.42 -1.84 -22.34
N SER A 510 3.59 -2.15 -22.89
CA SER A 510 4.36 -3.32 -22.48
C SER A 510 4.65 -3.30 -20.97
N ASN A 511 4.67 -4.47 -20.31
CA ASN A 511 5.04 -4.58 -18.89
C ASN A 511 6.57 -4.60 -18.71
N ALA A 512 7.26 -5.29 -19.61
CA ALA A 512 8.72 -5.37 -19.67
C ALA A 512 9.27 -4.56 -20.84
N ALA A 513 10.51 -4.09 -20.69
CA ALA A 513 11.26 -3.48 -21.77
C ALA A 513 12.15 -4.53 -22.45
N THR A 514 12.49 -4.30 -23.70
CA THR A 514 13.54 -5.08 -24.38
C THR A 514 14.92 -4.76 -23.79
N TRP A 515 15.93 -5.53 -24.18
CA TRP A 515 17.31 -5.34 -23.73
C TRP A 515 17.90 -3.95 -24.12
N THR A 516 17.38 -3.34 -25.20
CA THR A 516 17.71 -1.97 -25.62
C THR A 516 17.00 -0.90 -24.80
N GLY A 517 16.08 -1.30 -23.92
CA GLY A 517 15.28 -0.42 -23.07
C GLY A 517 13.95 0.02 -23.70
N ALA A 518 13.62 -0.48 -24.89
CA ALA A 518 12.42 -0.08 -25.63
C ALA A 518 11.13 -0.73 -25.10
N GLY A 519 10.01 -0.05 -25.30
CA GLY A 519 8.67 -0.50 -24.93
C GLY A 519 7.66 -0.14 -26.00
N GLN A 520 6.47 -0.73 -25.92
CA GLN A 520 5.42 -0.49 -26.91
C GLN A 520 4.11 -0.08 -26.25
N VAL A 521 3.42 0.91 -26.83
CA VAL A 521 2.09 1.36 -26.42
C VAL A 521 1.09 1.06 -27.54
N CYS A 522 -0.05 0.51 -27.18
CA CYS A 522 -1.11 0.05 -28.08
C CYS A 522 -2.41 0.72 -27.68
N CYS A 523 -3.02 1.49 -28.58
CA CYS A 523 -4.20 2.29 -28.28
C CYS A 523 -5.40 1.83 -29.08
N TYR A 524 -6.56 1.73 -28.44
CA TYR A 524 -7.78 1.17 -29.00
C TYR A 524 -8.90 2.20 -29.03
N ASP A 525 -9.73 2.16 -30.08
CA ASP A 525 -10.92 2.99 -30.20
C ASP A 525 -12.07 2.46 -29.32
N PHE A 526 -13.21 3.14 -29.40
CA PHE A 526 -14.43 2.78 -28.67
C PHE A 526 -15.10 1.49 -29.17
N GLU A 527 -14.74 1.00 -30.35
CA GLU A 527 -15.19 -0.29 -30.90
C GLU A 527 -14.24 -1.44 -30.49
N GLY A 528 -13.14 -1.12 -29.81
CA GLY A 528 -12.15 -2.07 -29.35
C GLY A 528 -11.12 -2.46 -30.42
N TRP A 529 -11.01 -1.71 -31.52
CA TRP A 529 -10.00 -1.94 -32.55
C TRP A 529 -8.75 -1.11 -32.30
N LEU A 530 -7.59 -1.68 -32.63
CA LEU A 530 -6.31 -0.99 -32.52
C LEU A 530 -6.28 0.21 -33.47
N MET A 531 -6.18 1.42 -32.91
CA MET A 531 -6.05 2.68 -33.65
C MET A 531 -4.62 2.93 -34.09
N HIS A 532 -3.70 2.92 -33.12
CA HIS A 532 -2.29 3.14 -33.38
C HIS A 532 -1.39 2.38 -32.39
N ARG A 533 -0.14 2.15 -32.78
CA ARG A 533 0.95 1.66 -31.94
C ARG A 533 1.98 2.77 -31.87
N THR A 534 2.54 2.92 -30.69
CA THR A 534 3.64 3.85 -30.45
C THR A 534 4.79 3.03 -29.93
N SER A 535 5.82 2.86 -30.76
CA SER A 535 7.08 2.26 -30.36
C SER A 535 7.88 3.32 -29.63
N HIS A 536 8.29 3.01 -28.40
CA HIS A 536 9.06 3.91 -27.55
C HIS A 536 10.48 3.35 -27.43
N ARG A 537 11.50 4.17 -27.72
CA ARG A 537 12.91 3.83 -27.47
C ARG A 537 13.16 3.60 -25.99
N SER A 538 12.50 4.39 -25.15
CA SER A 538 12.57 4.28 -23.70
C SER A 538 11.22 3.82 -23.18
N HIS A 539 11.19 2.66 -22.53
CA HIS A 539 9.99 2.16 -21.90
C HIS A 539 9.38 3.21 -20.95
N PRO A 540 8.05 3.45 -20.95
CA PRO A 540 7.43 4.46 -20.08
C PRO A 540 7.73 4.31 -18.58
N MET A 541 8.13 3.11 -18.15
CA MET A 541 8.52 2.74 -16.78
C MET A 541 10.02 2.66 -16.54
N GLY A 542 10.82 2.96 -17.56
CA GLY A 542 12.23 2.65 -17.64
C GLY A 542 12.50 1.15 -17.58
N SER A 543 13.77 0.84 -17.45
CA SER A 543 14.28 -0.52 -17.58
C SER A 543 15.54 -0.70 -16.73
N TYR A 544 15.87 -1.94 -16.38
CA TYR A 544 17.09 -2.20 -15.61
C TYR A 544 18.32 -2.14 -16.53
N PRO A 545 19.47 -1.54 -16.11
CA PRO A 545 19.70 -0.83 -14.86
C PRO A 545 19.34 0.66 -14.98
N PHE A 546 18.28 1.08 -14.28
CA PHE A 546 17.65 2.41 -14.25
C PHE A 546 18.57 3.63 -14.04
N LYS A 547 19.88 3.42 -13.89
CA LYS A 547 20.91 4.40 -13.56
C LYS A 547 21.48 5.15 -14.76
N ARG A 548 21.23 4.69 -16.00
CA ARG A 548 21.80 5.30 -17.21
C ARG A 548 20.74 5.48 -18.31
N PRO A 549 20.91 6.46 -19.20
CA PRO A 549 20.16 6.56 -20.45
C PRO A 549 20.27 5.30 -21.32
N PRO A 550 19.23 4.89 -22.07
CA PRO A 550 17.83 5.37 -22.11
C PRO A 550 16.91 4.70 -21.06
N TYR A 551 17.48 4.21 -19.95
CA TYR A 551 16.81 3.33 -18.99
C TYR A 551 16.17 4.09 -17.80
N VAL A 552 16.27 5.43 -17.74
CA VAL A 552 15.79 6.24 -16.60
C VAL A 552 14.25 6.29 -16.61
N PRO A 553 13.55 5.79 -15.57
CA PRO A 553 12.10 5.54 -15.49
C PRO A 553 11.17 6.25 -16.49
N SER A 554 10.34 7.20 -16.09
CA SER A 554 9.49 7.91 -17.05
C SER A 554 10.17 9.11 -17.69
N LEU A 555 11.39 9.44 -17.26
CA LEU A 555 12.15 10.62 -17.69
C LEU A 555 12.78 10.40 -19.07
N SER A 556 13.44 9.26 -19.30
CA SER A 556 14.00 8.95 -20.62
C SER A 556 12.90 8.86 -21.67
N ASN A 557 11.77 8.20 -21.36
CA ASN A 557 10.60 8.13 -22.25
C ASN A 557 10.04 9.52 -22.61
N TYR A 558 9.97 10.43 -21.64
CA TYR A 558 9.51 11.78 -21.91
C TYR A 558 10.45 12.52 -22.86
N HIS A 559 11.76 12.41 -22.63
CA HIS A 559 12.80 13.07 -23.43
C HIS A 559 12.93 12.49 -24.85
N THR A 560 13.02 11.16 -24.99
CA THR A 560 13.34 10.51 -26.26
C THR A 560 12.11 10.31 -27.15
N ASP A 561 10.94 10.07 -26.55
CA ASP A 561 9.75 9.65 -27.29
C ASP A 561 8.62 10.69 -27.24
N LEU A 562 8.21 11.16 -26.06
CA LEU A 562 7.05 12.08 -25.96
C LEU A 562 7.38 13.48 -26.50
N MET A 563 8.55 14.03 -26.19
CA MET A 563 9.00 15.30 -26.79
C MET A 563 9.17 15.21 -28.30
N ALA A 564 9.57 14.04 -28.81
CA ALA A 564 9.70 13.81 -30.24
C ALA A 564 8.33 13.65 -30.92
N TYR A 565 7.38 12.99 -30.26
CA TYR A 565 5.99 12.89 -30.72
C TYR A 565 5.32 14.26 -30.84
N GLU A 566 5.61 15.20 -29.94
CA GLU A 566 5.16 16.60 -30.11
C GLU A 566 5.75 17.29 -31.35
N LYS A 567 6.79 16.70 -31.95
CA LYS A 567 7.51 17.21 -33.13
C LYS A 567 7.28 16.37 -34.41
N CYS A 568 6.97 15.07 -34.34
CA CYS A 568 7.02 14.09 -35.45
C CYS A 568 5.95 12.95 -35.34
N TYR A 569 5.45 12.32 -36.44
CA TYR A 569 4.34 11.31 -36.42
C TYR A 569 4.52 10.12 -37.42
N VAL A 570 4.45 8.82 -37.03
CA VAL A 570 4.44 7.64 -37.96
C VAL A 570 3.84 6.31 -37.37
N GLY A 571 3.30 5.41 -38.22
CA GLY A 571 2.61 4.11 -37.90
C GLY A 571 3.13 2.81 -38.61
N LEU A 572 2.31 1.77 -38.89
CA LEU A 572 2.09 0.51 -38.09
C LEU A 572 1.74 -0.81 -38.90
N HIS A 573 2.01 -2.05 -38.38
CA HIS A 573 1.63 -3.43 -38.91
C HIS A 573 0.87 -4.41 -37.91
N ARG A 574 0.67 -5.74 -38.13
CA ARG A 574 -0.41 -6.64 -37.53
C ARG A 574 0.10 -7.94 -36.79
N ILE A 575 -0.45 -8.42 -35.64
CA ILE A 575 0.02 -9.65 -34.85
C ILE A 575 -1.09 -10.39 -33.97
N TYR A 576 -0.76 -11.60 -33.40
CA TYR A 576 -1.54 -12.68 -32.74
C TYR A 576 -1.67 -12.66 -31.17
N PRO A 577 -2.72 -13.25 -30.55
CA PRO A 577 -3.05 -13.19 -29.10
C PRO A 577 -2.43 -14.30 -28.19
N PRO A 578 -2.37 -14.12 -26.85
CA PRO A 578 -1.91 -15.12 -25.85
C PRO A 578 -2.97 -16.18 -25.50
N VAL A 579 -2.60 -17.19 -24.70
CA VAL A 579 -3.47 -18.29 -24.25
C VAL A 579 -3.64 -18.28 -22.72
N ALA A 580 -4.83 -18.66 -22.24
CA ALA A 580 -5.22 -18.57 -20.84
C ALA A 580 -5.65 -19.94 -20.27
N GLY A 581 -5.18 -20.26 -19.06
CA GLY A 581 -5.69 -21.36 -18.24
C GLY A 581 -6.37 -20.82 -16.99
N ILE A 582 -7.47 -21.44 -16.55
CA ILE A 582 -8.36 -20.87 -15.53
C ILE A 582 -8.69 -21.91 -14.46
N ALA A 583 -8.68 -21.49 -13.19
CA ALA A 583 -9.18 -22.24 -12.05
C ALA A 583 -10.18 -21.39 -11.25
N TYR A 584 -11.41 -21.84 -11.05
CA TYR A 584 -12.48 -21.04 -10.44
C TYR A 584 -13.54 -21.90 -9.74
N GLY A 585 -14.36 -21.29 -8.87
CA GLY A 585 -15.46 -21.98 -8.20
C GLY A 585 -14.99 -23.08 -7.23
N ASP A 586 -15.68 -24.23 -7.24
CA ASP A 586 -15.45 -25.39 -6.37
C ASP A 586 -14.63 -26.49 -7.06
N PRO A 587 -13.30 -26.38 -7.00
CA PRO A 587 -12.59 -25.79 -8.12
C PRO A 587 -12.79 -26.55 -9.46
N HIS A 588 -13.27 -25.81 -10.45
CA HIS A 588 -13.28 -26.15 -11.87
C HIS A 588 -12.01 -25.61 -12.55
N PHE A 589 -11.52 -26.35 -13.53
CA PHE A 589 -10.31 -26.04 -14.29
C PHE A 589 -10.61 -26.02 -15.78
N ILE A 590 -9.97 -25.09 -16.48
CA ILE A 590 -9.87 -25.02 -17.95
C ILE A 590 -8.38 -24.97 -18.27
N THR A 591 -7.86 -26.00 -18.92
CA THR A 591 -6.46 -26.09 -19.36
C THR A 591 -6.16 -25.11 -20.49
N TYR A 592 -4.88 -24.92 -20.82
CA TYR A 592 -4.48 -24.05 -21.92
C TYR A 592 -5.05 -24.49 -23.28
N ASP A 593 -5.21 -25.80 -23.48
CA ASP A 593 -5.75 -26.38 -24.70
C ASP A 593 -7.29 -26.60 -24.64
N GLY A 594 -7.94 -26.11 -23.57
CA GLY A 594 -9.40 -26.02 -23.45
C GLY A 594 -10.09 -27.21 -22.78
N THR A 595 -9.35 -28.18 -22.25
CA THR A 595 -9.90 -29.30 -21.46
C THR A 595 -10.53 -28.80 -20.17
N ARG A 596 -11.77 -29.22 -19.90
CA ARG A 596 -12.52 -28.82 -18.70
C ARG A 596 -12.67 -29.97 -17.73
N TYR A 597 -12.36 -29.74 -16.46
CA TYR A 597 -12.50 -30.76 -15.43
C TYR A 597 -12.68 -30.16 -14.03
N SER A 598 -13.12 -31.00 -13.08
CA SER A 598 -13.22 -30.64 -11.66
C SER A 598 -12.28 -31.49 -10.83
N PHE A 599 -11.64 -30.89 -9.83
CA PHE A 599 -10.72 -31.60 -8.95
C PHE A 599 -10.87 -31.17 -7.49
N GLN A 600 -11.46 -32.03 -6.66
CA GLN A 600 -11.75 -31.75 -5.25
C GLN A 600 -10.60 -32.12 -4.31
N GLY A 601 -9.38 -31.67 -4.63
CA GLY A 601 -8.19 -31.90 -3.81
C GLY A 601 -8.13 -30.99 -2.58
N LYS A 602 -7.57 -31.49 -1.47
CA LYS A 602 -7.23 -30.69 -0.28
C LYS A 602 -5.72 -30.70 -0.08
N GLY A 603 -5.09 -29.54 -0.16
CA GLY A 603 -3.64 -29.41 -0.05
C GLY A 603 -3.07 -28.30 -0.93
N TYR A 604 -1.79 -28.43 -1.24
CA TYR A 604 -1.07 -27.54 -2.15
C TYR A 604 -0.84 -28.25 -3.48
N TYR A 605 -1.16 -27.57 -4.58
CA TYR A 605 -1.04 -28.13 -5.92
C TYR A 605 -0.33 -27.14 -6.84
N VAL A 606 0.43 -27.67 -7.79
CA VAL A 606 1.04 -26.87 -8.86
C VAL A 606 -0.02 -26.61 -9.92
N LEU A 607 -0.37 -25.34 -10.09
CA LEU A 607 -1.36 -24.93 -11.10
C LEU A 607 -0.71 -24.94 -12.49
N THR A 608 0.46 -24.34 -12.62
CA THR A 608 1.30 -24.42 -13.82
C THR A 608 2.77 -24.26 -13.45
N MET A 609 3.64 -24.95 -14.17
CA MET A 609 5.08 -24.80 -14.10
C MET A 609 5.61 -24.84 -15.53
N SER A 610 6.43 -23.86 -15.92
CA SER A 610 7.08 -23.82 -17.22
C SER A 610 8.59 -23.78 -17.03
N LYS A 611 9.32 -24.72 -17.65
CA LYS A 611 10.79 -24.78 -17.59
C LYS A 611 11.39 -24.65 -18.98
N ASP A 612 11.87 -23.46 -19.29
CA ASP A 612 12.71 -23.11 -20.44
C ASP A 612 14.13 -22.79 -19.93
N PRO A 613 15.21 -23.11 -20.65
CA PRO A 613 16.56 -22.58 -20.40
C PRO A 613 16.63 -21.09 -20.04
N ARG A 614 15.69 -20.27 -20.50
CA ARG A 614 15.58 -18.82 -20.23
C ARG A 614 14.60 -18.46 -19.09
N HIS A 615 13.61 -19.30 -18.80
CA HIS A 615 12.52 -18.98 -17.87
C HIS A 615 12.09 -20.22 -17.04
N ASP A 616 12.12 -20.08 -15.71
CA ASP A 616 11.61 -21.05 -14.72
C ASP A 616 10.40 -20.44 -14.01
N PHE A 617 9.22 -20.64 -14.56
CA PHE A 617 7.95 -20.09 -14.08
C PHE A 617 7.17 -21.12 -13.27
N ASN A 618 6.63 -20.74 -12.10
CA ASN A 618 5.89 -21.64 -11.23
C ASN A 618 4.75 -20.91 -10.52
N VAL A 619 3.54 -21.50 -10.60
CA VAL A 619 2.34 -21.06 -9.89
C VAL A 619 1.75 -22.23 -9.10
N GLN A 620 1.48 -21.99 -7.83
CA GLN A 620 0.90 -22.95 -6.90
C GLN A 620 -0.38 -22.41 -6.28
N VAL A 621 -1.31 -23.31 -5.97
CA VAL A 621 -2.57 -22.99 -5.32
C VAL A 621 -2.75 -23.81 -4.06
N ARG A 622 -3.39 -23.20 -3.05
CA ARG A 622 -3.83 -23.87 -1.83
C ARG A 622 -5.34 -24.08 -1.91
N MET A 623 -5.75 -25.35 -1.81
CA MET A 623 -7.15 -25.76 -1.78
C MET A 623 -7.53 -26.25 -0.39
N GLU A 624 -8.56 -25.67 0.19
CA GLU A 624 -9.06 -26.00 1.53
C GLU A 624 -10.56 -26.33 1.48
N GLN A 625 -11.03 -27.05 2.49
CA GLN A 625 -12.46 -27.24 2.66
C GLN A 625 -13.07 -25.90 3.14
N PRO A 626 -14.18 -25.43 2.53
CA PRO A 626 -14.83 -24.22 2.97
C PRO A 626 -15.44 -24.42 4.38
N PRO A 627 -15.79 -23.32 5.07
CA PRO A 627 -16.46 -23.39 6.37
C PRO A 627 -17.74 -24.24 6.31
N ASN A 628 -18.13 -24.80 7.46
CA ASN A 628 -19.43 -25.46 7.58
C ASN A 628 -20.56 -24.49 7.21
N THR A 629 -21.67 -25.04 6.74
CA THR A 629 -22.90 -24.27 6.48
C THR A 629 -23.44 -23.65 7.77
N ASP A 630 -24.40 -22.73 7.65
CA ASP A 630 -25.08 -22.13 8.81
C ASP A 630 -25.76 -23.18 9.73
N TRP A 631 -26.06 -24.37 9.20
CA TRP A 631 -26.57 -25.53 9.95
C TRP A 631 -25.47 -26.42 10.54
N ASN A 632 -24.23 -25.93 10.56
CA ASN A 632 -23.03 -26.61 11.04
C ASN A 632 -22.74 -27.94 10.33
N GLN A 633 -23.10 -28.06 9.05
CA GLN A 633 -22.79 -29.24 8.24
C GLN A 633 -21.51 -29.04 7.42
N PRO A 634 -20.63 -30.05 7.36
CA PRO A 634 -19.44 -29.97 6.52
C PRO A 634 -19.81 -29.98 5.04
N VAL A 635 -19.18 -29.10 4.27
CA VAL A 635 -19.34 -29.06 2.81
C VAL A 635 -18.29 -29.96 2.19
N HIS A 636 -18.71 -30.98 1.44
CA HIS A 636 -17.81 -31.95 0.79
C HIS A 636 -17.25 -31.42 -0.54
N ALA A 637 -16.67 -30.23 -0.51
CA ALA A 637 -16.00 -29.59 -1.64
C ALA A 637 -14.69 -28.94 -1.18
N SER A 638 -13.80 -28.58 -2.11
CA SER A 638 -12.67 -27.70 -1.85
C SER A 638 -12.83 -26.37 -2.58
N VAL A 639 -12.16 -25.34 -2.07
CA VAL A 639 -12.10 -24.01 -2.66
C VAL A 639 -10.67 -23.50 -2.63
N ILE A 640 -10.30 -22.67 -3.60
CA ILE A 640 -8.98 -22.05 -3.64
C ILE A 640 -8.95 -20.90 -2.63
N THR A 641 -8.04 -20.96 -1.67
CA THR A 641 -7.89 -19.94 -0.62
C THR A 641 -6.53 -19.23 -0.64
N GLY A 642 -5.61 -19.69 -1.49
CA GLY A 642 -4.31 -19.06 -1.66
C GLY A 642 -3.65 -19.39 -2.98
N VAL A 643 -2.82 -18.48 -3.46
CA VAL A 643 -2.03 -18.61 -4.70
C VAL A 643 -0.63 -18.09 -4.42
N ALA A 644 0.39 -18.76 -4.97
CA ALA A 644 1.77 -18.28 -4.94
C ALA A 644 2.38 -18.38 -6.33
N GLY A 645 3.13 -17.36 -6.74
CA GLY A 645 3.78 -17.30 -8.06
C GLY A 645 5.22 -16.81 -7.96
N ARG A 646 6.09 -17.40 -8.78
CA ARG A 646 7.50 -17.01 -8.91
C ARG A 646 8.00 -17.32 -10.32
N GLU A 647 8.88 -16.46 -10.83
CA GLU A 647 9.65 -16.71 -12.05
C GLU A 647 11.13 -16.54 -11.78
N ASN A 648 11.98 -17.51 -12.16
CA ASN A 648 13.44 -17.40 -12.03
C ASN A 648 13.86 -16.97 -10.60
N GLN A 649 14.55 -15.83 -10.50
CA GLN A 649 14.95 -15.18 -9.25
C GLN A 649 14.07 -13.96 -8.91
N SER A 650 12.83 -13.92 -9.40
CA SER A 650 11.85 -12.92 -9.01
C SER A 650 11.52 -13.00 -7.52
N ASP A 651 11.00 -11.91 -6.98
CA ASP A 651 10.36 -11.92 -5.68
C ASP A 651 9.14 -12.86 -5.71
N ILE A 652 8.89 -13.54 -4.59
CA ILE A 652 7.76 -14.48 -4.45
C ILE A 652 6.50 -13.69 -4.14
N VAL A 653 5.46 -13.88 -4.95
CA VAL A 653 4.15 -13.28 -4.74
C VAL A 653 3.22 -14.31 -4.10
N GLN A 654 2.54 -13.94 -3.03
CA GLN A 654 1.56 -14.77 -2.32
C GLN A 654 0.27 -13.98 -2.11
N LEU A 655 -0.85 -14.57 -2.53
CA LEU A 655 -2.18 -13.99 -2.48
C LEU A 655 -3.09 -14.92 -1.69
N PHE A 656 -3.78 -14.42 -0.67
CA PHE A 656 -4.68 -15.22 0.16
C PHE A 656 -6.06 -14.59 0.28
N ALA A 657 -7.12 -15.41 0.22
CA ALA A 657 -8.45 -14.96 0.59
C ALA A 657 -8.50 -14.64 2.09
N ARG A 658 -8.94 -13.43 2.45
CA ARG A 658 -9.14 -13.09 3.87
C ARG A 658 -10.36 -13.84 4.42
N LYS A 659 -10.32 -14.18 5.70
CA LYS A 659 -11.50 -14.74 6.40
C LYS A 659 -12.58 -13.67 6.54
N ASP A 660 -13.85 -14.06 6.62
CA ASP A 660 -15.05 -13.18 6.63
C ASP A 660 -14.92 -11.93 7.52
N HIS A 661 -14.37 -12.09 8.73
CA HIS A 661 -14.18 -11.01 9.70
C HIS A 661 -13.10 -9.99 9.34
N ARG A 662 -12.16 -10.34 8.45
CA ARG A 662 -11.11 -9.43 7.95
C ARG A 662 -11.46 -8.85 6.57
N ARG A 663 -12.62 -9.20 6.00
CA ARG A 663 -13.04 -8.85 4.63
C ARG A 663 -13.83 -7.55 4.47
N TRP A 664 -14.02 -6.79 5.54
CA TRP A 664 -14.81 -5.55 5.52
C TRP A 664 -14.15 -4.43 4.70
N ARG A 665 -12.82 -4.36 4.71
CA ARG A 665 -12.03 -3.37 3.94
C ARG A 665 -11.35 -4.02 2.74
N TYR A 666 -10.48 -5.00 2.98
CA TYR A 666 -9.77 -5.73 1.93
C TYR A 666 -10.27 -7.16 1.80
N ARG A 667 -10.43 -7.64 0.58
CA ARG A 667 -10.88 -9.00 0.26
C ARG A 667 -9.73 -10.01 0.28
N MET A 668 -8.52 -9.60 -0.12
CA MET A 668 -7.33 -10.45 -0.17
C MET A 668 -6.16 -9.88 0.64
N ASP A 669 -5.33 -10.78 1.17
CA ASP A 669 -3.99 -10.47 1.69
C ASP A 669 -2.98 -10.63 0.54
N VAL A 670 -2.29 -9.55 0.19
CA VAL A 670 -1.22 -9.54 -0.83
C VAL A 670 0.12 -9.46 -0.12
N ILE A 671 0.99 -10.44 -0.34
CA ILE A 671 2.30 -10.54 0.32
C ILE A 671 3.37 -10.78 -0.73
N VAL A 672 4.39 -9.92 -0.75
CA VAL A 672 5.56 -10.07 -1.64
C VAL A 672 6.81 -10.25 -0.78
N ASN A 673 7.51 -11.37 -0.96
CA ASN A 673 8.71 -11.73 -0.19
C ASN A 673 8.53 -11.62 1.34
N GLY A 674 7.35 -12.03 1.84
CA GLY A 674 6.98 -11.96 3.26
C GLY A 674 6.50 -10.58 3.75
N HIS A 675 6.48 -9.55 2.89
CA HIS A 675 6.00 -8.22 3.23
C HIS A 675 4.58 -7.97 2.68
N PRO A 676 3.61 -7.51 3.51
CA PRO A 676 2.27 -7.21 3.04
C PRO A 676 2.27 -5.94 2.16
N CYS A 677 1.51 -5.97 1.06
CA CYS A 677 1.36 -4.88 0.10
C CYS A 677 -0.09 -4.38 0.06
N TYR A 678 -0.26 -3.06 -0.02
CA TYR A 678 -1.56 -2.38 -0.03
C TYR A 678 -1.68 -1.45 -1.23
N PHE A 679 -2.87 -1.37 -1.81
CA PHE A 679 -3.16 -0.65 -3.07
C PHE A 679 -4.22 0.46 -2.87
N ASP A 680 -4.19 1.11 -1.71
CA ASP A 680 -5.22 2.09 -1.28
C ASP A 680 -5.26 3.36 -2.11
N THR A 681 -4.09 3.81 -2.56
CA THR A 681 -3.89 5.12 -3.19
C THR A 681 -3.56 4.94 -4.66
N PRO A 682 -3.94 5.89 -5.55
CA PRO A 682 -3.69 5.79 -6.99
C PRO A 682 -2.23 5.50 -7.33
N GLU A 683 -1.29 6.06 -6.56
CA GLU A 683 0.14 5.90 -6.77
C GLU A 683 0.63 4.48 -6.46
N LEU A 684 -0.06 3.78 -5.55
CA LEU A 684 0.25 2.41 -5.12
C LEU A 684 -0.57 1.36 -5.86
N LYS A 685 -1.45 1.76 -6.80
CA LYS A 685 -2.23 0.82 -7.64
C LYS A 685 -1.36 -0.07 -8.50
N MET A 686 -0.11 0.33 -8.75
CA MET A 686 0.89 -0.51 -9.38
C MET A 686 2.19 -0.50 -8.58
N GLN A 687 2.71 -1.68 -8.31
CA GLN A 687 3.93 -1.89 -7.54
C GLN A 687 4.84 -2.89 -8.26
N ARG A 688 6.07 -2.47 -8.55
CA ARG A 688 7.11 -3.25 -9.22
C ARG A 688 8.12 -3.75 -8.19
N PHE A 689 8.42 -5.03 -8.28
CA PHE A 689 9.37 -5.76 -7.46
C PHE A 689 10.43 -6.40 -8.36
N ARG A 690 11.34 -7.18 -7.79
CA ARG A 690 12.36 -7.86 -8.60
C ARG A 690 11.66 -8.91 -9.48
N GLY A 691 11.70 -8.73 -10.80
CA GLY A 691 11.18 -9.69 -11.78
C GLY A 691 9.67 -9.91 -11.77
N VAL A 692 8.90 -9.05 -11.10
CA VAL A 692 7.44 -9.15 -11.04
C VAL A 692 6.80 -7.78 -10.77
N THR A 693 5.70 -7.50 -11.45
CA THR A 693 4.88 -6.29 -11.27
C THR A 693 3.49 -6.69 -10.82
N LEU A 694 2.98 -6.06 -9.77
CA LEU A 694 1.61 -6.23 -9.27
C LEU A 694 0.80 -4.99 -9.58
N ARG A 695 -0.47 -5.20 -9.89
CA ARG A 695 -1.44 -4.15 -10.19
C ARG A 695 -2.80 -4.46 -9.56
N SER A 696 -3.44 -3.43 -9.05
CA SER A 696 -4.86 -3.43 -8.69
C SER A 696 -5.58 -2.42 -9.59
N PRO A 697 -6.74 -2.75 -10.20
CA PRO A 697 -7.51 -1.79 -10.99
C PRO A 697 -7.81 -0.49 -10.23
N GLU A 698 -7.86 0.65 -10.93
CA GLU A 698 -7.92 1.97 -10.28
C GLU A 698 -9.13 2.13 -9.34
N ARG A 699 -10.31 1.64 -9.76
CA ARG A 699 -11.56 1.68 -8.96
C ARG A 699 -11.66 0.57 -7.92
N ASN A 700 -10.75 -0.39 -7.91
CA ASN A 700 -10.76 -1.48 -6.95
C ASN A 700 -10.13 -1.03 -5.62
N HIS A 701 -10.95 -0.50 -4.70
CA HIS A 701 -10.49 -0.05 -3.37
C HIS A 701 -10.44 -1.17 -2.32
N ASN A 702 -11.06 -2.31 -2.58
CA ASN A 702 -11.20 -3.40 -1.61
C ASN A 702 -10.24 -4.57 -1.89
N GLN A 703 -9.29 -4.43 -2.81
CA GLN A 703 -8.33 -5.47 -3.19
C GLN A 703 -9.03 -6.81 -3.55
N SER A 704 -10.18 -6.75 -4.24
CA SER A 704 -10.89 -7.95 -4.73
C SER A 704 -10.26 -8.55 -5.98
N GLU A 705 -9.49 -7.77 -6.71
CA GLU A 705 -8.73 -8.19 -7.90
C GLU A 705 -7.27 -7.72 -7.84
N ILE A 706 -6.36 -8.63 -8.12
CA ILE A 706 -4.92 -8.36 -8.28
C ILE A 706 -4.41 -9.05 -9.55
N GLN A 707 -3.69 -8.29 -10.36
CA GLN A 707 -3.02 -8.74 -11.56
C GLN A 707 -1.50 -8.79 -11.27
N VAL A 708 -0.85 -9.89 -11.63
CA VAL A 708 0.56 -10.17 -11.41
C VAL A 708 1.19 -10.45 -12.76
N MET A 709 2.30 -9.79 -13.06
CA MET A 709 2.91 -9.77 -14.39
C MET A 709 4.40 -10.04 -14.25
N PHE A 710 4.89 -11.10 -14.89
CA PHE A 710 6.29 -11.54 -14.81
C PHE A 710 7.09 -11.08 -16.03
N ASP A 711 8.42 -11.09 -15.94
CA ASP A 711 9.30 -10.54 -16.99
C ASP A 711 9.29 -11.37 -18.29
N SER A 712 8.92 -12.66 -18.24
CA SER A 712 8.71 -13.49 -19.45
C SER A 712 7.51 -13.10 -20.29
N GLY A 713 6.62 -12.24 -19.76
CA GLY A 713 5.30 -12.01 -20.35
C GLY A 713 4.23 -12.99 -19.85
N ALA A 714 4.57 -13.93 -18.97
CA ALA A 714 3.57 -14.69 -18.23
C ALA A 714 2.81 -13.78 -17.25
N GLY A 715 1.51 -14.00 -17.11
CA GLY A 715 0.64 -13.21 -16.25
C GLY A 715 -0.25 -14.07 -15.37
N MET A 716 -0.73 -13.51 -14.27
CA MET A 716 -1.71 -14.15 -13.40
C MET A 716 -2.69 -13.11 -12.87
N GLN A 717 -3.98 -13.35 -13.06
CA GLN A 717 -5.06 -12.56 -12.47
C GLN A 717 -5.71 -13.38 -11.36
N VAL A 718 -5.89 -12.78 -10.19
CA VAL A 718 -6.57 -13.39 -9.05
C VAL A 718 -7.74 -12.50 -8.63
N MET A 719 -8.92 -13.10 -8.58
CA MET A 719 -10.16 -12.45 -8.16
C MET A 719 -10.70 -13.16 -6.92
N GLU A 720 -11.11 -12.40 -5.91
CA GLU A 720 -11.79 -12.91 -4.72
C GLU A 720 -13.29 -12.63 -4.79
N ALA A 721 -14.07 -13.67 -4.52
CA ALA A 721 -15.49 -13.56 -4.26
C ALA A 721 -15.85 -14.43 -3.05
N HIS A 722 -16.41 -13.82 -2.01
CA HIS A 722 -16.99 -14.54 -0.87
C HIS A 722 -16.05 -15.53 -0.11
N GLY A 723 -14.74 -15.34 -0.17
CA GLY A 723 -13.72 -16.14 0.53
C GLY A 723 -13.09 -17.19 -0.37
N VAL A 724 -13.47 -17.19 -1.65
CA VAL A 724 -13.00 -18.09 -2.70
C VAL A 724 -12.21 -17.28 -3.72
N LEU A 725 -11.06 -17.82 -4.14
CA LEU A 725 -10.24 -17.24 -5.20
C LEU A 725 -10.54 -17.90 -6.54
N SER A 726 -10.64 -17.09 -7.59
CA SER A 726 -10.54 -17.51 -8.98
C SER A 726 -9.19 -17.04 -9.52
N VAL A 727 -8.50 -17.91 -10.24
CA VAL A 727 -7.13 -17.71 -10.72
C VAL A 727 -7.11 -17.94 -12.21
N MET A 728 -6.66 -16.96 -12.96
CA MET A 728 -6.38 -17.06 -14.39
C MET A 728 -4.89 -16.90 -14.59
N VAL A 729 -4.25 -17.84 -15.30
CA VAL A 729 -2.83 -17.78 -15.65
C VAL A 729 -2.72 -17.64 -17.16
N LEU A 730 -1.85 -16.74 -17.60
CA LEU A 730 -1.68 -16.32 -18.98
C LEU A 730 -0.25 -16.65 -19.41
N LEU A 731 -0.11 -17.33 -20.55
CA LEU A 731 1.18 -17.64 -21.14
C LEU A 731 1.30 -16.99 -22.53
N PRO A 732 2.49 -16.47 -22.90
CA PRO A 732 2.74 -15.96 -24.23
C PRO A 732 2.75 -17.11 -25.27
N PRO A 733 2.42 -16.85 -26.55
CA PRO A 733 2.38 -17.88 -27.61
C PRO A 733 3.71 -18.61 -27.83
N ASP A 734 4.85 -17.96 -27.52
CA ASP A 734 6.18 -18.54 -27.66
C ASP A 734 6.45 -19.68 -26.67
N SER A 735 5.61 -19.85 -25.64
CA SER A 735 5.69 -20.93 -24.65
C SER A 735 5.36 -22.32 -25.20
N THR A 736 4.98 -22.43 -26.48
CA THR A 736 4.67 -23.69 -27.18
C THR A 736 5.89 -24.41 -27.79
N ASN A 737 7.07 -23.78 -27.88
CA ASN A 737 8.19 -24.28 -28.69
C ASN A 737 9.18 -25.19 -27.92
N PRO A 738 9.27 -26.50 -28.19
CA PRO A 738 10.24 -27.41 -27.56
C PRO A 738 11.67 -27.35 -28.16
N LEU A 739 11.94 -26.48 -29.14
CA LEU A 739 13.09 -26.60 -30.07
C LEU A 739 14.43 -26.01 -29.60
N LEU A 740 14.61 -25.63 -28.32
CA LEU A 740 15.83 -24.94 -27.84
C LEU A 740 16.78 -25.80 -26.99
N PHE A 741 16.61 -27.12 -26.94
CA PHE A 741 17.50 -27.99 -26.17
C PHE A 741 18.70 -28.51 -27.00
N PRO A 742 19.95 -28.09 -26.73
CA PRO A 742 21.11 -28.83 -27.20
C PRO A 742 21.15 -30.21 -26.53
N VAL A 743 21.40 -31.23 -27.35
CA VAL A 743 21.28 -32.68 -27.04
C VAL A 743 22.06 -33.12 -25.80
N GLU A 744 23.08 -32.36 -25.38
CA GLU A 744 23.94 -32.69 -24.25
C GLU A 744 23.33 -32.40 -22.86
N GLN A 745 22.32 -31.53 -22.74
CA GLN A 745 21.66 -31.24 -21.44
C GLN A 745 20.42 -32.11 -21.16
N ILE A 746 20.01 -32.95 -22.12
CA ILE A 746 18.88 -33.89 -22.00
C ILE A 746 19.06 -34.84 -20.81
N ILE A 747 20.32 -35.19 -20.48
CA ILE A 747 20.66 -36.10 -19.38
C ILE A 747 20.36 -35.47 -18.00
N LEU A 748 20.46 -34.14 -17.84
CA LEU A 748 20.30 -33.51 -16.53
C LEU A 748 18.82 -33.38 -16.10
N VAL A 749 17.91 -33.14 -17.05
CA VAL A 749 16.45 -33.05 -16.79
C VAL A 749 15.86 -34.43 -16.46
N LEU A 750 16.30 -35.48 -17.17
CA LEU A 750 15.90 -36.87 -16.91
C LEU A 750 16.34 -37.36 -15.52
N VAL A 751 17.51 -36.95 -15.04
CA VAL A 751 18.06 -37.36 -13.73
C VAL A 751 17.33 -36.69 -12.56
N VAL A 752 16.81 -35.46 -12.72
CA VAL A 752 16.06 -34.77 -11.65
C VAL A 752 14.62 -35.28 -11.52
N MET A 753 14.03 -35.82 -12.60
CA MET A 753 12.61 -36.24 -12.62
C MET A 753 12.37 -37.75 -12.49
N ASN A 754 13.42 -38.59 -12.43
CA ASN A 754 13.29 -40.05 -12.26
C ASN A 754 12.31 -40.71 -13.25
N MET A 755 12.20 -40.14 -14.47
CA MET A 755 11.32 -40.62 -15.52
C MET A 755 12.08 -41.64 -16.38
N GLY A 756 11.52 -42.85 -16.46
CA GLY A 756 11.95 -43.87 -17.41
C GLY A 756 11.77 -43.43 -18.87
N GLU A 757 12.53 -44.07 -19.74
CA GLU A 757 12.68 -43.84 -21.19
C GLU A 757 11.51 -43.12 -21.92
N ALA A 758 11.82 -41.89 -22.35
CA ALA A 758 11.30 -41.13 -23.49
C ALA A 758 9.81 -41.25 -23.88
N ARG A 759 8.96 -40.37 -23.32
CA ARG A 759 7.69 -39.92 -23.97
C ARG A 759 7.36 -38.46 -23.61
N GLY A 760 7.59 -37.54 -24.55
CA GLY A 760 7.15 -36.14 -24.54
C GLY A 760 7.97 -35.19 -23.63
N ILE A 761 8.67 -34.22 -24.21
CA ILE A 761 9.25 -33.09 -23.45
C ILE A 761 8.20 -31.97 -23.47
N PHE A 762 7.49 -31.78 -22.37
CA PHE A 762 6.50 -30.70 -22.24
C PHE A 762 7.15 -29.48 -21.58
N VAL A 763 6.99 -28.30 -22.20
CA VAL A 763 7.53 -27.04 -21.67
C VAL A 763 6.74 -26.59 -20.44
N THR A 764 5.42 -26.82 -20.44
CA THR A 764 4.50 -26.47 -19.35
C THR A 764 3.85 -27.73 -18.75
N VAL A 765 3.78 -27.83 -17.42
CA VAL A 765 3.12 -28.94 -16.70
C VAL A 765 2.35 -28.43 -15.49
N GLY A 766 1.28 -29.11 -15.09
CA GLY A 766 0.50 -28.78 -13.89
C GLY A 766 -0.98 -29.09 -14.08
N LEU A 767 -1.82 -28.58 -13.17
CA LEU A 767 -3.27 -28.72 -13.28
C LEU A 767 -3.86 -27.99 -14.52
N LEU A 768 -3.16 -27.01 -15.09
CA LEU A 768 -3.59 -26.34 -16.33
C LEU A 768 -3.14 -27.08 -17.61
N GLY A 769 -2.63 -28.31 -17.48
CA GLY A 769 -2.27 -29.17 -18.59
C GLY A 769 -0.96 -28.79 -19.27
N THR A 770 -0.80 -29.28 -20.49
CA THR A 770 0.37 -29.08 -21.35
C THR A 770 -0.04 -28.14 -22.48
N PHE A 771 0.71 -27.06 -22.71
CA PHE A 771 0.37 -26.07 -23.72
C PHE A 771 1.02 -26.46 -25.06
N ASN A 772 0.38 -27.35 -25.80
CA ASN A 772 0.88 -27.88 -27.08
C ASN A 772 -0.22 -28.03 -28.15
N ASP A 773 -1.37 -27.38 -27.98
CA ASP A 773 -2.56 -27.48 -28.83
C ASP A 773 -3.16 -28.91 -28.92
N ASN A 774 -2.93 -29.76 -27.92
CA ASN A 774 -3.44 -31.13 -27.85
C ASN A 774 -4.14 -31.44 -26.52
N HIS A 775 -5.43 -31.10 -26.42
CA HIS A 775 -6.29 -31.39 -25.26
C HIS A 775 -6.31 -32.86 -24.74
N LEU A 776 -5.84 -33.85 -25.51
CA LEU A 776 -5.85 -35.26 -25.09
C LEU A 776 -4.71 -35.63 -24.13
N ASP A 777 -3.62 -34.86 -24.10
CA ASP A 777 -2.47 -35.10 -23.21
C ASP A 777 -2.42 -34.17 -21.99
N ASP A 778 -3.36 -33.23 -21.89
CA ASP A 778 -3.53 -32.32 -20.75
C ASP A 778 -3.61 -33.00 -19.37
N LEU A 779 -4.12 -34.23 -19.32
CA LEU A 779 -4.29 -35.02 -18.08
C LEU A 779 -3.32 -36.20 -18.00
N MET A 780 -2.19 -36.10 -18.72
CA MET A 780 -1.10 -37.05 -18.65
C MET A 780 -0.35 -36.88 -17.33
N THR A 781 -0.19 -37.99 -16.60
CA THR A 781 0.61 -37.99 -15.37
C THR A 781 2.10 -37.85 -15.72
N PRO A 782 2.93 -37.39 -14.76
CA PRO A 782 4.39 -37.40 -14.92
C PRO A 782 4.96 -38.79 -15.24
N GLU A 783 4.23 -39.86 -14.92
CA GLU A 783 4.60 -41.26 -15.17
C GLU A 783 4.12 -41.77 -16.55
N GLY A 784 3.45 -40.92 -17.33
CA GLY A 784 3.03 -41.18 -18.71
C GLY A 784 1.68 -41.89 -18.87
N GLY A 785 0.89 -41.99 -17.79
CA GLY A 785 -0.48 -42.52 -17.85
C GLY A 785 -1.50 -41.39 -18.10
N ILE A 786 -2.42 -41.58 -19.04
CA ILE A 786 -3.53 -40.63 -19.26
C ILE A 786 -4.65 -40.95 -18.27
N THR A 787 -5.02 -39.99 -17.43
CA THR A 787 -6.13 -40.16 -16.47
C THR A 787 -7.46 -39.92 -17.17
N MET A 788 -8.33 -40.93 -17.23
CA MET A 788 -9.69 -40.75 -17.74
C MET A 788 -10.60 -40.11 -16.68
N LEU A 789 -11.26 -39.01 -17.04
CA LEU A 789 -12.25 -38.36 -16.17
C LEU A 789 -13.55 -39.17 -16.15
N ASN A 790 -14.04 -39.51 -14.97
CA ASN A 790 -15.33 -40.21 -14.83
C ASN A 790 -16.55 -39.32 -15.11
N HIS A 791 -16.38 -37.99 -15.15
CA HIS A 791 -17.43 -37.01 -15.45
C HIS A 791 -16.85 -35.79 -16.20
N PRO A 792 -16.65 -35.86 -17.53
CA PRO A 792 -16.40 -34.67 -18.34
C PRO A 792 -17.69 -33.82 -18.43
N PHE A 793 -17.54 -32.49 -18.44
CA PHE A 793 -18.64 -31.54 -18.70
C PHE A 793 -18.91 -31.40 -20.19
#